data_AF-A0A8U0PWJ7-F1
#
_entry.id   AF-A0A8U0PWJ7-F1
#
_cell.length_a   1.000
_cell.length_b   1.000
_cell.length_c   1.000
_cell.angle_alpha   90.00
_cell.angle_beta   90.00
_cell.angle_gamma   90.00
#
_symmetry.space_group_name_H-M   'P 1'
#
loop_
_entity.id
_entity.type
_entity.pdbx_description
1 polymer ?
#
loop_
_entity_poly.entity_id
_entity_poly.type
_entity_poly.pdbx_seq_one_letter_code
_entity_poly.pdbx_strand_id
1 'polypeptide(L)'
;MAEQATESARQPQHDVVLQQRMAALEQERAEFSKLKQQLESEFNQKRAKFKELYMSKEEELKSQATSLEGAQSELSRVQAQLEQAQADMENIKAVATVSESTKQEAVDQVKGQWQEEVASLQAIMKDTVREYEVQFHQRLEQERAQWNQYREAVEREMGELRHRLSEGGQEEENLENDMKKAQEDAEKLRSVVMPMEQEIAALKAKLTMAEDRVKELEASKVKELNHVLEAEKSCRTDLEMYVAVLNTQKSVLQEDAEKLRKELHEVCHLLELERQQHNQLKHTWQRANDQFLESQRLLMRDMQRIENVLSSEQLRQVEEIKKRDQEEDDNERIIQAKEQNEEDGTETEPLEDSFLGLSIEEHHSAHSSMYSLDTDLVAGGPLDPYKDCLRRVQSTDSLGSSPGLQGLGGHNHKAKSASHLDESDFGPLVGADCGASEGLAGFGDTLSVSSIQLTAGHFLLTKDQEKAIKAMTPEQEETASLMSSISHAPDTAFLSPSGYRLVSDQEWNLLQQEVKNAGRKLGRRCDMCSNYEKQLQVIQGQEAETRDQVKKLQVMLRQANDQLERTLSEKQELEDSVKQGNEETTAKVAALMQRVHESELLLNTLQEAFSQAKRNTQEQMAVLMQSREQVADELSRLQRDNDSLTGKHRLHLSLQQQEDFKLPTTVQELQPLVLQLREDIVAVRTAADHLEEKLKAEILFLKEHLQAEQCFKENLEDTLQMEIEGYKEEKASFSSLKTELERVKDEKEQLESSLAEKSKTLESVQGLKSSLEEQLRELTTTKTALEAQALDEKDKAQRLQTELDVSEQVQRDFVKLSQTLQVQLERIRQTDSLDRIRAILNNTNLTDISQLPET
;
A
#
# COMPACT_ATOMS: atom_id res chain seq x y z
N MET A 1 3.64 -74.68 -143.43
CA MET A 1 2.39 -75.35 -143.84
C MET A 1 1.29 -74.45 -143.31
N ALA A 2 0.58 -73.71 -144.17
CA ALA A 2 -0.61 -74.17 -144.90
C ALA A 2 -1.77 -74.45 -143.92
N GLU A 3 -2.95 -73.84 -144.03
CA GLU A 3 -3.63 -73.37 -145.25
C GLU A 3 -3.94 -71.84 -145.28
N GLN A 4 -4.43 -71.38 -146.44
CA GLN A 4 -4.79 -69.99 -146.73
C GLN A 4 -6.31 -69.77 -146.64
N ALA A 5 -6.74 -68.62 -146.14
CA ALA A 5 -7.94 -67.94 -146.61
C ALA A 5 -7.81 -66.42 -146.37
N THR A 6 -7.79 -65.64 -147.43
CA THR A 6 -7.78 -64.17 -147.41
C THR A 6 -9.19 -63.64 -147.35
N GLU A 7 -9.50 -62.67 -146.48
CA GLU A 7 -10.55 -61.69 -146.79
C GLU A 7 -10.38 -60.33 -146.10
N SER A 8 -10.99 -59.33 -146.73
CA SER A 8 -10.57 -57.93 -146.81
C SER A 8 -10.96 -57.02 -145.63
N ALA A 9 -10.02 -56.16 -145.24
CA ALA A 9 -10.16 -54.74 -144.88
C ALA A 9 -11.15 -54.22 -143.80
N ARG A 10 -10.62 -53.26 -143.02
CA ARG A 10 -11.25 -52.35 -142.02
C ARG A 10 -11.53 -52.92 -140.62
N GLN A 11 -10.68 -52.54 -139.66
CA GLN A 11 -11.06 -51.58 -138.58
C GLN A 11 -9.87 -51.24 -137.63
N PRO A 12 -8.96 -50.32 -137.99
CA PRO A 12 -8.03 -49.71 -137.03
C PRO A 12 -8.70 -48.68 -136.10
N GLN A 13 -9.91 -48.23 -136.44
CA GLN A 13 -10.62 -47.16 -135.74
C GLN A 13 -11.43 -47.65 -134.54
N HIS A 14 -11.84 -48.93 -134.51
CA HIS A 14 -12.71 -49.44 -133.44
C HIS A 14 -11.95 -49.63 -132.11
N ASP A 15 -10.74 -50.19 -132.18
CA ASP A 15 -9.89 -50.39 -131.00
C ASP A 15 -9.43 -49.08 -130.38
N VAL A 16 -9.07 -48.07 -131.19
CA VAL A 16 -8.67 -46.74 -130.67
C VAL A 16 -9.82 -46.06 -129.92
N VAL A 17 -11.05 -46.17 -130.42
CA VAL A 17 -12.25 -45.60 -129.77
C VAL A 17 -12.57 -46.35 -128.47
N LEU A 18 -12.45 -47.69 -128.46
CA LEU A 18 -12.60 -48.49 -127.23
C LEU A 18 -11.53 -48.15 -126.19
N GLN A 19 -10.27 -47.99 -126.60
CA GLN A 19 -9.16 -47.70 -125.70
C GLN A 19 -9.25 -46.26 -125.13
N GLN A 20 -9.71 -45.29 -125.92
CA GLN A 20 -10.08 -43.95 -125.42
C GLN A 20 -11.27 -44.00 -124.45
N ARG A 21 -12.29 -44.81 -124.73
CA ARG A 21 -13.45 -45.00 -123.83
C ARG A 21 -13.04 -45.65 -122.50
N MET A 22 -12.13 -46.63 -122.53
CA MET A 22 -11.57 -47.25 -121.34
C MET A 22 -10.74 -46.25 -120.53
N ALA A 23 -9.84 -45.50 -121.16
CA ALA A 23 -9.03 -44.49 -120.45
C ALA A 23 -9.90 -43.40 -119.80
N ALA A 24 -11.00 -42.97 -120.45
CA ALA A 24 -11.96 -42.05 -119.87
C ALA A 24 -12.68 -42.65 -118.65
N LEU A 25 -13.13 -43.91 -118.72
CA LEU A 25 -13.77 -44.60 -117.59
C LEU A 25 -12.79 -44.89 -116.44
N GLU A 26 -11.51 -45.13 -116.74
CA GLU A 26 -10.45 -45.26 -115.72
C GLU A 26 -10.16 -43.93 -115.04
N GLN A 27 -10.16 -42.82 -115.79
CA GLN A 27 -10.06 -41.47 -115.25
C GLN A 27 -11.26 -41.15 -114.35
N GLU A 28 -12.50 -41.35 -114.82
CA GLU A 28 -13.72 -41.16 -114.01
C GLU A 28 -13.67 -42.03 -112.74
N ARG A 29 -13.27 -43.30 -112.84
CA ARG A 29 -13.12 -44.18 -111.68
C ARG A 29 -12.06 -43.69 -110.69
N ALA A 30 -10.94 -43.13 -111.18
CA ALA A 30 -9.91 -42.53 -110.34
C ALA A 30 -10.40 -41.25 -109.66
N GLU A 31 -11.17 -40.42 -110.36
CA GLU A 31 -11.80 -39.21 -109.82
C GLU A 31 -12.87 -39.55 -108.76
N PHE A 32 -13.74 -40.53 -109.02
CA PHE A 32 -14.67 -41.07 -108.02
C PHE A 32 -13.95 -41.65 -106.80
N SER A 33 -12.82 -42.34 -106.99
CA SER A 33 -12.02 -42.87 -105.89
C SER A 33 -11.40 -41.77 -105.03
N LYS A 34 -10.91 -40.68 -105.65
CA LYS A 34 -10.40 -39.50 -104.93
C LYS A 34 -11.51 -38.78 -104.16
N LEU A 35 -12.67 -38.57 -104.79
CA LEU A 35 -13.83 -37.94 -104.15
C LEU A 35 -14.33 -38.77 -102.96
N LYS A 36 -14.37 -40.10 -103.09
CA LYS A 36 -14.70 -41.01 -101.99
C LYS A 36 -13.71 -40.88 -100.84
N GLN A 37 -12.40 -40.91 -101.11
CA GLN A 37 -11.37 -40.74 -100.08
C GLN A 37 -11.47 -39.37 -99.38
N GLN A 38 -11.77 -38.30 -100.14
CA GLN A 38 -11.99 -36.99 -99.56
C GLN A 38 -13.19 -37.00 -98.60
N LEU A 39 -14.35 -37.52 -99.02
CA LEU A 39 -15.55 -37.61 -98.18
C LEU A 39 -15.32 -38.50 -96.93
N GLU A 40 -14.58 -39.61 -97.07
CA GLU A 40 -14.17 -40.45 -95.93
C GLU A 40 -13.26 -39.69 -94.96
N SER A 41 -12.32 -38.88 -95.46
CA SER A 41 -11.44 -38.04 -94.63
C SER A 41 -12.22 -36.94 -93.90
N GLU A 42 -13.16 -36.28 -94.58
CA GLU A 42 -14.03 -35.26 -93.98
C GLU A 42 -14.98 -35.85 -92.93
N PHE A 43 -15.53 -37.05 -93.19
CA PHE A 43 -16.36 -37.76 -92.22
C PHE A 43 -15.56 -38.14 -90.98
N ASN A 44 -14.35 -38.68 -91.15
CA ASN A 44 -13.47 -39.02 -90.04
C ASN A 44 -13.03 -37.78 -89.25
N GLN A 45 -12.74 -36.65 -89.91
CA GLN A 45 -12.44 -35.39 -89.24
C GLN A 45 -13.65 -34.85 -88.45
N LYS A 46 -14.86 -34.89 -89.03
CA LYS A 46 -16.11 -34.52 -88.34
C LYS A 46 -16.34 -35.42 -87.12
N ARG A 47 -16.18 -36.73 -87.26
CA ARG A 47 -16.30 -37.71 -86.16
C ARG A 47 -15.28 -37.46 -85.04
N ALA A 48 -14.03 -37.13 -85.38
CA ALA A 48 -13.00 -36.78 -84.40
C ALA A 48 -13.39 -35.54 -83.59
N LYS A 49 -13.80 -34.46 -84.27
CA LYS A 49 -14.27 -33.22 -83.62
C LYS A 49 -15.49 -33.44 -82.72
N PHE A 50 -16.46 -34.26 -83.16
CA PHE A 50 -17.60 -34.63 -82.31
C PHE A 50 -17.20 -35.44 -81.08
N LYS A 51 -16.22 -36.36 -81.20
CA LYS A 51 -15.70 -37.10 -80.04
C LYS A 51 -14.99 -36.17 -79.06
N GLU A 52 -14.13 -35.28 -79.55
CA GLU A 52 -13.41 -34.28 -78.75
C GLU A 52 -14.38 -33.37 -77.97
N LEU A 53 -15.40 -32.83 -78.65
CA LEU A 53 -16.42 -31.99 -78.03
C LEU A 53 -17.29 -32.76 -77.02
N TYR A 54 -17.56 -34.05 -77.25
CA TYR A 54 -18.25 -34.91 -76.28
C TYR A 54 -17.40 -35.14 -75.02
N MET A 55 -16.11 -35.50 -75.18
CA MET A 55 -15.20 -35.70 -74.04
C MET A 55 -15.06 -34.42 -73.20
N SER A 56 -14.88 -33.27 -73.87
CA SER A 56 -14.83 -31.97 -73.19
C SER A 56 -16.11 -31.66 -72.42
N LYS A 57 -17.29 -31.98 -72.96
CA LYS A 57 -18.57 -31.80 -72.24
C LYS A 57 -18.76 -32.82 -71.10
N GLU A 58 -18.21 -34.03 -71.23
CA GLU A 58 -18.20 -35.03 -70.15
C GLU A 58 -17.28 -34.59 -68.99
N GLU A 59 -16.13 -33.97 -69.30
CA GLU A 59 -15.21 -33.39 -68.32
C GLU A 59 -15.77 -32.13 -67.65
N GLU A 60 -16.44 -31.24 -68.40
CA GLU A 60 -17.19 -30.11 -67.84
C GLU A 60 -18.31 -30.60 -66.90
N LEU A 61 -19.09 -31.62 -67.28
CA LEU A 61 -20.14 -32.17 -66.42
C LEU A 61 -19.58 -32.81 -65.14
N LYS A 62 -18.42 -33.50 -65.22
CA LYS A 62 -17.74 -34.05 -64.03
C LYS A 62 -17.25 -32.95 -63.11
N SER A 63 -16.61 -31.91 -63.62
CA SER A 63 -16.14 -30.79 -62.80
C SER A 63 -17.30 -30.02 -62.16
N GLN A 64 -18.41 -29.79 -62.88
CA GLN A 64 -19.64 -29.24 -62.33
C GLN A 64 -20.24 -30.12 -61.24
N ALA A 65 -20.29 -31.45 -61.42
CA ALA A 65 -20.78 -32.38 -60.41
C ALA A 65 -19.93 -32.33 -59.12
N THR A 66 -18.60 -32.34 -59.23
CA THR A 66 -17.70 -32.19 -58.06
C THR A 66 -17.84 -30.83 -57.37
N SER A 67 -18.09 -29.75 -58.15
CA SER A 67 -18.34 -28.42 -57.59
C SER A 67 -19.68 -28.34 -56.86
N LEU A 68 -20.70 -29.04 -57.35
CA LEU A 68 -22.02 -29.14 -56.71
C LEU A 68 -21.95 -29.94 -55.40
N GLU A 69 -21.25 -31.08 -55.41
CA GLU A 69 -21.02 -31.90 -54.22
C GLU A 69 -20.22 -31.13 -53.14
N GLY A 70 -19.17 -30.40 -53.56
CA GLY A 70 -18.44 -29.49 -52.68
C GLY A 70 -19.35 -28.42 -52.06
N ALA A 71 -20.12 -27.69 -52.89
CA ALA A 71 -21.07 -26.68 -52.42
C ALA A 71 -22.15 -27.25 -51.49
N GLN A 72 -22.61 -28.47 -51.74
CA GLN A 72 -23.60 -29.15 -50.90
C GLN A 72 -22.99 -29.58 -49.55
N SER A 73 -21.74 -30.02 -49.53
CA SER A 73 -21.03 -30.32 -48.27
C SER A 73 -20.79 -29.07 -47.41
N GLU A 74 -20.45 -27.94 -48.03
CA GLU A 74 -20.32 -26.65 -47.35
C GLU A 74 -21.68 -26.13 -46.84
N LEU A 75 -22.76 -26.30 -47.61
CA LEU A 75 -24.12 -25.97 -47.16
C LEU A 75 -24.50 -26.77 -45.90
N SER A 76 -24.26 -28.09 -45.89
CA SER A 76 -24.51 -28.92 -44.71
C SER A 76 -23.62 -28.55 -43.51
N ARG A 77 -22.36 -28.16 -43.76
CA ARG A 77 -21.45 -27.67 -42.71
C ARG A 77 -21.96 -26.36 -42.09
N VAL A 78 -22.42 -25.42 -42.90
CA VAL A 78 -22.99 -24.14 -42.45
C VAL A 78 -24.33 -24.34 -41.74
N GLN A 79 -25.17 -25.27 -42.20
CA GLN A 79 -26.42 -25.64 -41.52
C GLN A 79 -26.15 -26.19 -40.11
N ALA A 80 -25.22 -27.13 -39.96
CA ALA A 80 -24.84 -27.66 -38.65
C ALA A 80 -24.22 -26.59 -37.72
N GLN A 81 -23.41 -25.67 -38.25
CA GLN A 81 -22.89 -24.53 -37.49
C GLN A 81 -24.00 -23.57 -37.04
N LEU A 82 -25.04 -23.39 -37.85
CA LEU A 82 -26.20 -22.59 -37.48
C LEU A 82 -27.03 -23.25 -36.37
N GLU A 83 -27.33 -24.55 -36.49
CA GLU A 83 -28.07 -25.30 -35.46
C GLU A 83 -27.33 -25.25 -34.10
N GLN A 84 -26.00 -25.39 -34.11
CA GLN A 84 -25.18 -25.23 -32.91
C GLN A 84 -25.26 -23.80 -32.34
N ALA A 85 -25.09 -22.77 -33.17
CA ALA A 85 -25.16 -21.37 -32.74
C ALA A 85 -26.56 -20.99 -32.20
N GLN A 86 -27.63 -21.61 -32.72
CA GLN A 86 -28.99 -21.46 -32.19
C GLN A 86 -29.12 -22.11 -30.81
N ALA A 87 -28.61 -23.33 -30.62
CA ALA A 87 -28.59 -24.01 -29.32
C ALA A 87 -27.79 -23.21 -28.27
N ASP A 88 -26.63 -22.68 -28.65
CA ASP A 88 -25.80 -21.85 -27.77
C ASP A 88 -26.50 -20.53 -27.40
N MET A 89 -27.20 -19.90 -28.34
CA MET A 89 -28.01 -18.70 -28.07
C MET A 89 -29.15 -18.99 -27.07
N GLU A 90 -29.88 -20.10 -27.21
CA GLU A 90 -30.94 -20.47 -26.26
C GLU A 90 -30.37 -20.81 -24.88
N ASN A 91 -29.22 -21.46 -24.79
CA ASN A 91 -28.50 -21.69 -23.54
C ASN A 91 -28.10 -20.36 -22.87
N ILE A 92 -27.55 -19.40 -23.62
CA ILE A 92 -27.18 -18.08 -23.11
C ILE A 92 -28.41 -17.32 -22.61
N LYS A 93 -29.54 -17.36 -23.34
CA LYS A 93 -30.82 -16.77 -22.90
C LYS A 93 -31.28 -17.38 -21.58
N ALA A 94 -31.28 -18.71 -21.45
CA ALA A 94 -31.68 -19.39 -20.22
C ALA A 94 -30.80 -18.99 -19.03
N VAL A 95 -29.47 -18.95 -19.20
CA VAL A 95 -28.53 -18.50 -18.16
C VAL A 95 -28.75 -17.02 -17.80
N ALA A 96 -28.99 -16.16 -18.78
CA ALA A 96 -29.28 -14.74 -18.53
C ALA A 96 -30.59 -14.56 -17.75
N THR A 97 -31.66 -15.28 -18.10
CA THR A 97 -32.93 -15.24 -17.36
C THR A 97 -32.77 -15.73 -15.92
N VAL A 98 -32.04 -16.82 -15.68
CA VAL A 98 -31.77 -17.32 -14.32
C VAL A 98 -30.89 -16.34 -13.53
N SER A 99 -29.88 -15.74 -14.16
CA SER A 99 -29.05 -14.72 -13.52
C SER A 99 -29.86 -13.50 -13.10
N GLU A 100 -30.76 -13.04 -13.97
CA GLU A 100 -31.60 -11.88 -13.70
C GLU A 100 -32.66 -12.17 -12.62
N SER A 101 -33.30 -13.35 -12.64
CA SER A 101 -34.21 -13.75 -11.56
C SER A 101 -33.49 -13.86 -10.22
N THR A 102 -32.27 -14.41 -10.20
CA THR A 102 -31.46 -14.52 -8.96
C THR A 102 -31.08 -13.14 -8.40
N LYS A 103 -30.72 -12.17 -9.27
CA LYS A 103 -30.48 -10.78 -8.85
C LYS A 103 -31.74 -10.12 -8.30
N GLN A 104 -32.89 -10.30 -8.99
CA GLN A 104 -34.16 -9.74 -8.58
C GLN A 104 -34.60 -10.30 -7.22
N GLU A 105 -34.48 -11.62 -7.01
CA GLU A 105 -34.74 -12.28 -5.73
C GLU A 105 -33.84 -11.76 -4.61
N ALA A 106 -32.53 -11.57 -4.86
CA ALA A 106 -31.61 -11.01 -3.88
C ALA A 106 -31.94 -9.54 -3.54
N VAL A 107 -32.29 -8.73 -4.55
CA VAL A 107 -32.73 -7.34 -4.36
C VAL A 107 -34.03 -7.27 -3.56
N ASP A 108 -35.00 -8.13 -3.85
CA ASP A 108 -36.28 -8.14 -3.15
C ASP A 108 -36.16 -8.75 -1.73
N GLN A 109 -35.22 -9.68 -1.50
CA GLN A 109 -34.84 -10.13 -0.15
C GLN A 109 -34.28 -8.97 0.69
N VAL A 110 -33.35 -8.17 0.15
CA VAL A 110 -32.78 -7.02 0.85
C VAL A 110 -33.84 -5.94 1.11
N LYS A 111 -34.74 -5.67 0.15
CA LYS A 111 -35.89 -4.78 0.37
C LYS A 111 -36.82 -5.30 1.46
N GLY A 112 -37.10 -6.61 1.47
CA GLY A 112 -37.92 -7.27 2.48
C GLY A 112 -37.33 -7.11 3.88
N GLN A 113 -36.05 -7.46 4.05
CA GLN A 113 -35.31 -7.26 5.30
C GLN A 113 -35.36 -5.80 5.76
N TRP A 114 -35.11 -4.83 4.86
CA TRP A 114 -35.19 -3.41 5.22
C TRP A 114 -36.60 -2.98 5.66
N GLN A 115 -37.65 -3.49 5.00
CA GLN A 115 -39.05 -3.23 5.39
C GLN A 115 -39.39 -3.88 6.75
N GLU A 116 -38.90 -5.09 7.01
CA GLU A 116 -39.08 -5.79 8.29
C GLU A 116 -38.36 -5.06 9.44
N GLU A 117 -37.12 -4.62 9.24
CA GLU A 117 -36.38 -3.82 10.23
C GLU A 117 -37.06 -2.47 10.50
N VAL A 118 -37.54 -1.78 9.46
CA VAL A 118 -38.30 -0.53 9.63
C VAL A 118 -39.62 -0.78 10.38
N ALA A 119 -40.34 -1.85 10.08
CA ALA A 119 -41.58 -2.21 10.78
C ALA A 119 -41.32 -2.62 12.25
N SER A 120 -40.24 -3.35 12.51
CA SER A 120 -39.77 -3.76 13.84
C SER A 120 -39.42 -2.53 14.70
N LEU A 121 -38.59 -1.62 14.17
CA LEU A 121 -38.24 -0.37 14.84
C LEU A 121 -39.48 0.50 15.10
N GLN A 122 -40.40 0.61 14.13
CA GLN A 122 -41.67 1.32 14.33
C GLN A 122 -42.56 0.67 15.41
N ALA A 123 -42.59 -0.66 15.50
CA ALA A 123 -43.31 -1.38 16.56
C ALA A 123 -42.70 -1.10 17.94
N ILE A 124 -41.37 -1.23 18.09
CA ILE A 124 -40.64 -0.95 19.33
C ILE A 124 -40.84 0.52 19.76
N MET A 125 -40.75 1.47 18.83
CA MET A 125 -41.04 2.89 19.12
C MET A 125 -42.49 3.10 19.56
N LYS A 126 -43.45 2.41 18.96
CA LYS A 126 -44.86 2.51 19.33
C LYS A 126 -45.16 1.90 20.69
N ASP A 127 -44.50 0.81 21.04
CA ASP A 127 -44.68 0.11 22.31
C ASP A 127 -43.98 0.83 23.46
N THR A 128 -42.77 1.38 23.26
CA THR A 128 -42.14 2.27 24.24
C THR A 128 -42.97 3.53 24.50
N VAL A 129 -43.58 4.14 23.48
CA VAL A 129 -44.54 5.26 23.68
C VAL A 129 -45.74 4.82 24.52
N ARG A 130 -46.34 3.66 24.24
CA ARG A 130 -47.46 3.11 25.05
C ARG A 130 -47.05 2.80 26.49
N GLU A 131 -45.85 2.29 26.71
CA GLU A 131 -45.32 2.06 28.06
C GLU A 131 -45.19 3.37 28.83
N TYR A 132 -44.67 4.44 28.21
CA TYR A 132 -44.64 5.77 28.81
C TYR A 132 -46.05 6.32 29.08
N GLU A 133 -47.00 6.14 28.16
CA GLU A 133 -48.41 6.51 28.36
C GLU A 133 -49.02 5.77 29.56
N VAL A 134 -48.85 4.44 29.65
CA VAL A 134 -49.37 3.62 30.76
C VAL A 134 -48.72 4.00 32.09
N GLN A 135 -47.39 4.19 32.13
CA GLN A 135 -46.69 4.64 33.34
C GLN A 135 -47.17 6.04 33.79
N PHE A 136 -47.43 6.94 32.85
CA PHE A 136 -47.95 8.28 33.15
C PHE A 136 -49.38 8.21 33.71
N HIS A 137 -50.27 7.42 33.11
CA HIS A 137 -51.62 7.17 33.64
C HIS A 137 -51.57 6.55 35.04
N GLN A 138 -50.70 5.55 35.25
CA GLN A 138 -50.55 4.90 36.56
C GLN A 138 -50.09 5.87 37.65
N ARG A 139 -49.18 6.81 37.34
CA ARG A 139 -48.78 7.87 38.30
C ARG A 139 -49.94 8.80 38.63
N LEU A 140 -50.73 9.22 37.63
CA LEU A 140 -51.93 10.05 37.84
C LEU A 140 -53.01 9.32 38.66
N GLU A 141 -53.17 8.01 38.47
CA GLU A 141 -54.07 7.19 39.29
C GLU A 141 -53.57 7.04 40.73
N GLN A 142 -52.26 6.88 40.94
CA GLN A 142 -51.66 6.86 42.28
C GLN A 142 -51.86 8.19 43.01
N GLU A 143 -51.64 9.34 42.36
CA GLU A 143 -51.92 10.66 42.93
C GLU A 143 -53.41 10.81 43.29
N ARG A 144 -54.33 10.41 42.38
CA ARG A 144 -55.78 10.42 42.66
C ARG A 144 -56.16 9.53 43.84
N ALA A 145 -55.55 8.34 43.95
CA ALA A 145 -55.77 7.43 45.06
C ALA A 145 -55.28 8.02 46.39
N GLN A 146 -54.10 8.66 46.41
CA GLN A 146 -53.59 9.37 47.59
C GLN A 146 -54.53 10.52 48.02
N TRP A 147 -55.02 11.32 47.07
CA TRP A 147 -56.00 12.37 47.35
C TRP A 147 -57.35 11.84 47.86
N ASN A 148 -57.81 10.69 47.37
CA ASN A 148 -59.02 10.04 47.87
C ASN A 148 -58.81 9.46 49.27
N GLN A 149 -57.69 8.78 49.54
CA GLN A 149 -57.34 8.27 50.88
C GLN A 149 -57.25 9.40 51.92
N TYR A 150 -56.68 10.54 51.54
CA TYR A 150 -56.65 11.74 52.39
C TYR A 150 -58.07 12.25 52.70
N ARG A 151 -58.95 12.31 51.69
CA ARG A 151 -60.36 12.69 51.88
C ARG A 151 -61.11 11.71 52.79
N GLU A 152 -60.97 10.41 52.53
CA GLU A 152 -61.61 9.35 53.32
C GLU A 152 -61.11 9.30 54.76
N ALA A 153 -59.84 9.65 55.02
CA ALA A 153 -59.32 9.77 56.38
C ALA A 153 -60.02 10.90 57.14
N VAL A 154 -60.14 12.09 56.53
CA VAL A 154 -60.88 13.22 57.11
C VAL A 154 -62.37 12.89 57.29
N GLU A 155 -63.00 12.18 56.35
CA GLU A 155 -64.38 11.74 56.47
C GLU A 155 -64.58 10.69 57.57
N ARG A 156 -63.63 9.76 57.77
CA ARG A 156 -63.65 8.78 58.87
C ARG A 156 -63.46 9.42 60.23
N GLU A 157 -62.54 10.37 60.38
CA GLU A 157 -62.41 11.15 61.62
C GLU A 157 -63.74 11.85 61.96
N MET A 158 -64.38 12.46 60.95
CA MET A 158 -65.73 13.04 61.05
C MET A 158 -66.86 12.01 61.26
N GLY A 159 -66.62 10.72 61.01
CA GLY A 159 -67.54 9.60 61.20
C GLY A 159 -67.43 8.96 62.57
N GLU A 160 -66.20 8.72 63.06
CA GLU A 160 -65.92 8.21 64.41
C GLU A 160 -66.35 9.21 65.49
N LEU A 161 -66.16 10.51 65.24
CA LEU A 161 -66.75 11.58 66.06
C LEU A 161 -68.29 11.50 66.14
N ARG A 162 -68.96 10.91 65.15
CA ARG A 162 -70.42 10.69 65.12
C ARG A 162 -70.85 9.33 65.65
N HIS A 163 -70.11 8.25 65.43
CA HIS A 163 -70.54 6.91 65.86
C HIS A 163 -70.27 6.64 67.35
N ARG A 164 -69.22 7.25 67.94
CA ARG A 164 -69.03 7.26 69.41
C ARG A 164 -70.13 8.00 70.18
N LEU A 165 -71.00 8.74 69.49
CA LEU A 165 -72.21 9.34 70.07
C LEU A 165 -73.43 8.39 70.02
N SER A 166 -73.33 7.23 69.36
CA SER A 166 -74.48 6.37 69.03
C SER A 166 -74.61 5.16 69.96
N GLU A 167 -73.78 4.11 69.80
CA GLU A 167 -74.19 2.76 70.20
C GLU A 167 -73.08 1.92 70.84
N GLY A 168 -73.39 1.38 72.02
CA GLY A 168 -72.72 0.22 72.61
C GLY A 168 -73.79 -0.66 73.27
N GLY A 169 -73.81 -1.95 72.93
CA GLY A 169 -74.79 -2.92 73.45
C GLY A 169 -74.76 -4.21 72.65
N GLN A 170 -74.49 -5.33 73.32
CA GLN A 170 -74.14 -6.62 72.71
C GLN A 170 -75.29 -7.66 72.67
N GLU A 171 -75.16 -8.56 71.68
CA GLU A 171 -75.33 -10.03 71.72
C GLU A 171 -76.71 -10.72 71.82
N GLU A 172 -76.69 -11.93 71.24
CA GLU A 172 -77.75 -12.92 71.07
C GLU A 172 -77.57 -14.10 72.04
N GLU A 173 -78.56 -15.01 72.15
CA GLU A 173 -78.26 -16.45 72.28
C GLU A 173 -79.47 -17.37 72.08
N ASN A 174 -79.36 -18.36 71.17
CA ASN A 174 -79.39 -19.80 71.53
C ASN A 174 -79.20 -20.71 70.29
N LEU A 175 -78.19 -21.58 70.31
CA LEU A 175 -77.68 -22.32 69.13
C LEU A 175 -77.49 -23.84 69.35
N GLU A 176 -77.92 -24.40 70.48
CA GLU A 176 -77.41 -25.69 70.97
C GLU A 176 -77.96 -26.94 70.23
N ASN A 177 -79.18 -26.91 69.71
CA ASN A 177 -79.82 -28.11 69.14
C ASN A 177 -79.30 -28.53 67.76
N ASP A 178 -78.81 -27.59 66.94
CA ASP A 178 -78.25 -27.90 65.61
C ASP A 178 -76.91 -28.64 65.72
N MET A 179 -76.18 -28.48 66.84
CA MET A 179 -74.85 -29.04 67.04
C MET A 179 -74.81 -30.57 66.93
N LYS A 180 -75.87 -31.27 67.36
CA LYS A 180 -75.78 -32.71 67.61
C LYS A 180 -75.97 -33.57 66.36
N LYS A 181 -76.89 -33.18 65.46
CA LYS A 181 -77.09 -33.91 64.19
C LYS A 181 -75.96 -33.64 63.20
N ALA A 182 -75.35 -32.46 63.25
CA ALA A 182 -74.15 -32.14 62.49
C ALA A 182 -72.95 -33.06 62.83
N GLN A 183 -72.91 -33.61 64.04
CA GLN A 183 -71.74 -34.34 64.56
C GLN A 183 -71.53 -35.72 63.89
N GLU A 184 -72.61 -36.46 63.60
CA GLU A 184 -72.52 -37.82 63.03
C GLU A 184 -72.23 -37.83 61.52
N ASP A 185 -72.89 -36.96 60.73
CA ASP A 185 -72.59 -36.82 59.30
C ASP A 185 -71.15 -36.30 59.08
N ALA A 186 -70.64 -35.47 60.01
CA ALA A 186 -69.26 -35.00 59.99
C ALA A 186 -68.20 -36.12 60.19
N GLU A 187 -68.54 -37.28 60.78
CA GLU A 187 -67.57 -38.39 60.92
C GLU A 187 -67.42 -39.20 59.62
N LYS A 188 -68.52 -39.49 58.92
CA LYS A 188 -68.46 -40.18 57.62
C LYS A 188 -67.77 -39.34 56.56
N LEU A 189 -68.07 -38.03 56.52
CA LEU A 189 -67.38 -37.11 55.62
C LEU A 189 -65.87 -37.07 55.92
N ARG A 190 -65.47 -36.97 57.20
CA ARG A 190 -64.04 -37.01 57.60
C ARG A 190 -63.29 -38.24 57.05
N SER A 191 -63.92 -39.40 56.92
CA SER A 191 -63.26 -40.61 56.38
C SER A 191 -62.82 -40.51 54.92
N VAL A 192 -63.48 -39.69 54.10
CA VAL A 192 -63.15 -39.50 52.67
C VAL A 192 -62.49 -38.14 52.42
N VAL A 193 -62.94 -37.14 53.16
CA VAL A 193 -62.43 -35.77 53.08
C VAL A 193 -60.99 -35.68 53.60
N MET A 194 -60.61 -36.37 54.68
CA MET A 194 -59.24 -36.29 55.21
C MET A 194 -58.14 -36.72 54.20
N PRO A 195 -58.24 -37.87 53.50
CA PRO A 195 -57.29 -38.21 52.43
C PRO A 195 -57.27 -37.16 51.30
N MET A 196 -58.43 -36.66 50.89
CA MET A 196 -58.52 -35.63 49.85
C MET A 196 -57.95 -34.29 50.31
N GLU A 197 -58.14 -33.90 51.56
CA GLU A 197 -57.53 -32.71 52.17
C GLU A 197 -56.01 -32.83 52.26
N GLN A 198 -55.48 -34.01 52.59
CA GLN A 198 -54.05 -34.29 52.59
C GLN A 198 -53.47 -34.22 51.17
N GLU A 199 -54.15 -34.76 50.17
CA GLU A 199 -53.72 -34.68 48.77
C GLU A 199 -53.84 -33.24 48.22
N ILE A 200 -54.92 -32.53 48.52
CA ILE A 200 -55.09 -31.10 48.18
C ILE A 200 -54.03 -30.25 48.88
N ALA A 201 -53.67 -30.52 50.13
CA ALA A 201 -52.59 -29.83 50.83
C ALA A 201 -51.23 -30.11 50.18
N ALA A 202 -50.95 -31.36 49.80
CA ALA A 202 -49.73 -31.74 49.08
C ALA A 202 -49.65 -31.12 47.67
N LEU A 203 -50.77 -31.02 46.96
CA LEU A 203 -50.85 -30.36 45.65
C LEU A 203 -50.71 -28.84 45.79
N LYS A 204 -51.33 -28.21 46.80
CA LYS A 204 -51.13 -26.79 47.11
C LYS A 204 -49.67 -26.48 47.45
N ALA A 205 -49.02 -27.30 48.28
CA ALA A 205 -47.61 -27.14 48.62
C ALA A 205 -46.70 -27.28 47.38
N LYS A 206 -46.99 -28.23 46.48
CA LYS A 206 -46.26 -28.35 45.20
C LYS A 206 -46.51 -27.17 44.27
N LEU A 207 -47.73 -26.63 44.24
CA LEU A 207 -48.08 -25.45 43.46
C LEU A 207 -47.32 -24.21 43.97
N THR A 208 -47.34 -23.94 45.28
CA THR A 208 -46.58 -22.82 45.86
C THR A 208 -45.08 -22.95 45.62
N MET A 209 -44.51 -24.16 45.76
CA MET A 209 -43.09 -24.40 45.44
C MET A 209 -42.78 -24.17 43.94
N ALA A 210 -43.71 -24.47 43.03
CA ALA A 210 -43.54 -24.19 41.60
C ALA A 210 -43.67 -22.69 41.31
N GLU A 211 -44.65 -22.00 41.91
CA GLU A 211 -44.84 -20.55 41.79
C GLU A 211 -43.62 -19.77 42.31
N ASP A 212 -43.06 -20.17 43.46
CA ASP A 212 -41.89 -19.51 44.03
C ASP A 212 -40.63 -19.75 43.18
N ARG A 213 -40.48 -20.94 42.60
CA ARG A 213 -39.39 -21.24 41.64
C ARG A 213 -39.54 -20.46 40.33
N VAL A 214 -40.76 -20.20 39.87
CA VAL A 214 -41.01 -19.32 38.71
C VAL A 214 -40.62 -17.88 39.04
N LYS A 215 -41.07 -17.33 40.18
CA LYS A 215 -40.70 -15.97 40.64
C LYS A 215 -39.18 -15.81 40.79
N GLU A 216 -38.47 -16.83 41.29
CA GLU A 216 -37.02 -16.81 41.41
C GLU A 216 -36.31 -16.76 40.05
N LEU A 217 -36.78 -17.56 39.08
CA LEU A 217 -36.26 -17.54 37.70
C LEU A 217 -36.57 -16.21 36.99
N GLU A 218 -37.77 -15.65 37.17
CA GLU A 218 -38.14 -14.32 36.67
C GLU A 218 -37.25 -13.23 37.28
N ALA A 219 -37.06 -13.23 38.60
CA ALA A 219 -36.20 -12.27 39.29
C ALA A 219 -34.72 -12.40 38.87
N SER A 220 -34.24 -13.62 38.60
CA SER A 220 -32.89 -13.86 38.06
C SER A 220 -32.77 -13.29 36.65
N LYS A 221 -33.74 -13.57 35.77
CA LYS A 221 -33.73 -13.10 34.38
C LYS A 221 -33.86 -11.57 34.28
N VAL A 222 -34.64 -10.94 35.16
CA VAL A 222 -34.73 -9.47 35.26
C VAL A 222 -33.39 -8.86 35.68
N LYS A 223 -32.65 -9.48 36.61
CA LYS A 223 -31.30 -9.02 37.00
C LYS A 223 -30.29 -9.14 35.85
N GLU A 224 -30.32 -10.26 35.13
CA GLU A 224 -29.46 -10.52 33.97
C GLU A 224 -29.71 -9.49 32.85
N LEU A 225 -30.97 -9.28 32.46
CA LEU A 225 -31.35 -8.28 31.45
C LEU A 225 -30.98 -6.84 31.89
N ASN A 226 -31.10 -6.52 33.17
CA ASN A 226 -30.70 -5.21 33.70
C ASN A 226 -29.17 -5.03 33.65
N HIS A 227 -28.39 -6.08 33.94
CA HIS A 227 -26.93 -6.01 33.81
C HIS A 227 -26.49 -5.79 32.35
N VAL A 228 -27.11 -6.50 31.40
CA VAL A 228 -26.86 -6.28 29.96
C VAL A 228 -27.25 -4.86 29.54
N LEU A 229 -28.40 -4.35 30.01
CA LEU A 229 -28.85 -2.99 29.72
C LEU A 229 -27.87 -1.92 30.22
N GLU A 230 -27.31 -2.07 31.42
CA GLU A 230 -26.31 -1.12 31.94
C GLU A 230 -24.96 -1.23 31.19
N ALA A 231 -24.56 -2.43 30.75
CA ALA A 231 -23.38 -2.60 29.89
C ALA A 231 -23.57 -1.89 28.54
N GLU A 232 -24.71 -2.09 27.87
CA GLU A 232 -25.06 -1.43 26.61
C GLU A 232 -25.13 0.10 26.75
N LYS A 233 -25.67 0.62 27.88
CA LYS A 233 -25.63 2.06 28.18
C LYS A 233 -24.20 2.59 28.29
N SER A 234 -23.30 1.86 28.96
CA SER A 234 -21.88 2.25 29.06
C SER A 234 -21.21 2.27 27.69
N CYS A 235 -21.35 1.20 26.91
CA CYS A 235 -20.81 1.12 25.55
C CYS A 235 -21.35 2.24 24.65
N ARG A 236 -22.63 2.59 24.79
CA ARG A 236 -23.24 3.74 24.11
C ARG A 236 -22.60 5.06 24.53
N THR A 237 -22.39 5.31 25.82
CA THR A 237 -21.74 6.56 26.27
C THR A 237 -20.29 6.66 25.79
N ASP A 238 -19.56 5.55 25.72
CA ASP A 238 -18.21 5.52 25.16
C ASP A 238 -18.22 5.82 23.66
N LEU A 239 -19.16 5.24 22.90
CA LEU A 239 -19.35 5.55 21.47
C LEU A 239 -19.75 7.01 21.24
N GLU A 240 -20.65 7.58 22.05
CA GLU A 240 -21.02 9.00 21.99
C GLU A 240 -19.80 9.90 22.27
N MET A 241 -18.92 9.51 23.20
CA MET A 241 -17.64 10.19 23.46
C MET A 241 -16.65 10.06 22.29
N TYR A 242 -16.47 8.87 21.71
CA TYR A 242 -15.63 8.68 20.52
C TYR A 242 -16.13 9.52 19.33
N VAL A 243 -17.44 9.54 19.09
CA VAL A 243 -18.05 10.38 18.05
C VAL A 243 -17.85 11.87 18.33
N ALA A 244 -17.92 12.31 19.60
CA ALA A 244 -17.60 13.70 19.96
C ALA A 244 -16.12 14.03 19.67
N VAL A 245 -15.18 13.18 20.08
CA VAL A 245 -13.73 13.37 19.83
C VAL A 245 -13.43 13.39 18.34
N LEU A 246 -13.98 12.46 17.55
CA LEU A 246 -13.80 12.42 16.10
C LEU A 246 -14.37 13.67 15.40
N ASN A 247 -15.51 14.20 15.87
CA ASN A 247 -16.06 15.45 15.36
C ASN A 247 -15.18 16.67 15.72
N THR A 248 -14.61 16.72 16.93
CA THR A 248 -13.64 17.76 17.30
C THR A 248 -12.36 17.67 16.45
N GLN A 249 -11.79 16.47 16.28
CA GLN A 249 -10.63 16.25 15.41
C GLN A 249 -10.91 16.66 13.97
N LYS A 250 -12.10 16.34 13.44
CA LYS A 250 -12.55 16.77 12.12
C LYS A 250 -12.62 18.30 12.01
N SER A 251 -13.13 19.02 13.01
CA SER A 251 -13.17 20.50 13.01
C SER A 251 -11.76 21.08 12.96
N VAL A 252 -10.85 20.61 13.83
CA VAL A 252 -9.46 21.06 13.87
C VAL A 252 -8.75 20.84 12.52
N LEU A 253 -8.88 19.64 11.94
CA LEU A 253 -8.29 19.34 10.63
C LEU A 253 -8.92 20.18 9.50
N GLN A 254 -10.20 20.53 9.59
CA GLN A 254 -10.84 21.45 8.64
C GLN A 254 -10.33 22.88 8.79
N GLU A 255 -10.17 23.37 10.02
CA GLU A 255 -9.61 24.70 10.33
C GLU A 255 -8.16 24.83 9.88
N ASP A 256 -7.32 23.82 10.15
CA ASP A 256 -5.92 23.77 9.67
C ASP A 256 -5.85 23.73 8.14
N ALA A 257 -6.70 22.93 7.49
CA ALA A 257 -6.79 22.90 6.03
C ALA A 257 -7.30 24.22 5.42
N GLU A 258 -8.16 24.97 6.12
CA GLU A 258 -8.56 26.33 5.73
C GLU A 258 -7.44 27.35 5.91
N LYS A 259 -6.67 27.23 7.00
CA LYS A 259 -5.54 28.09 7.30
C LYS A 259 -4.42 27.91 6.27
N LEU A 260 -4.02 26.66 6.00
CA LEU A 260 -3.04 26.33 4.95
C LEU A 260 -3.50 26.81 3.56
N ARG A 261 -4.80 26.71 3.25
CA ARG A 261 -5.36 27.31 2.02
C ARG A 261 -5.19 28.82 1.97
N LYS A 262 -5.45 29.55 3.07
CA LYS A 262 -5.28 31.01 3.14
C LYS A 262 -3.80 31.41 2.97
N GLU A 263 -2.90 30.73 3.68
CA GLU A 263 -1.45 30.94 3.58
C GLU A 263 -0.94 30.69 2.14
N LEU A 264 -1.40 29.62 1.48
CA LEU A 264 -1.06 29.36 0.07
C LEU A 264 -1.55 30.48 -0.87
N HIS A 265 -2.78 30.98 -0.68
CA HIS A 265 -3.31 32.09 -1.50
C HIS A 265 -2.50 33.38 -1.29
N GLU A 266 -2.05 33.65 -0.06
CA GLU A 266 -1.22 34.82 0.25
C GLU A 266 0.17 34.70 -0.39
N VAL A 267 0.81 33.52 -0.34
CA VAL A 267 2.08 33.26 -1.04
C VAL A 267 1.94 33.39 -2.56
N CYS A 268 0.88 32.83 -3.15
CA CYS A 268 0.60 32.98 -4.59
C CYS A 268 0.39 34.46 -4.98
N HIS A 269 -0.31 35.23 -4.15
CA HIS A 269 -0.52 36.67 -4.38
C HIS A 269 0.80 37.46 -4.29
N LEU A 270 1.66 37.16 -3.31
CA LEU A 270 2.98 37.79 -3.19
C LEU A 270 3.89 37.46 -4.38
N LEU A 271 3.90 36.21 -4.83
CA LEU A 271 4.68 35.78 -6.01
C LEU A 271 4.19 36.45 -7.29
N GLU A 272 2.87 36.60 -7.47
CA GLU A 272 2.32 37.32 -8.64
C GLU A 272 2.64 38.82 -8.59
N LEU A 273 2.65 39.42 -7.39
CA LEU A 273 3.07 40.81 -7.18
C LEU A 273 4.57 41.01 -7.49
N GLU A 274 5.44 40.13 -7.01
CA GLU A 274 6.88 40.16 -7.30
C GLU A 274 7.14 39.96 -8.80
N ARG A 275 6.44 39.02 -9.44
CA ARG A 275 6.46 38.83 -10.90
C ARG A 275 6.01 40.08 -11.66
N GLN A 276 5.00 40.81 -11.18
CA GLN A 276 4.60 42.09 -11.77
C GLN A 276 5.69 43.15 -11.61
N GLN A 277 6.29 43.29 -10.42
CA GLN A 277 7.39 44.23 -10.16
C GLN A 277 8.63 43.91 -11.01
N HIS A 278 9.01 42.64 -11.13
CA HIS A 278 10.10 42.20 -12.00
C HIS A 278 9.84 42.57 -13.47
N ASN A 279 8.62 42.36 -13.98
CA ASN A 279 8.27 42.74 -15.35
C ASN A 279 8.28 44.27 -15.55
N GLN A 280 7.85 45.06 -14.56
CA GLN A 280 7.98 46.51 -14.59
C GLN A 280 9.44 46.94 -14.64
N LEU A 281 10.31 46.37 -13.81
CA LEU A 281 11.74 46.64 -13.80
C LEU A 281 12.42 46.24 -15.12
N LYS A 282 12.06 45.08 -15.67
CA LYS A 282 12.52 44.62 -16.99
C LYS A 282 12.16 45.63 -18.09
N HIS A 283 10.94 46.16 -18.09
CA HIS A 283 10.52 47.18 -19.05
C HIS A 283 11.20 48.54 -18.84
N THR A 284 11.45 48.97 -17.60
CA THR A 284 12.21 50.23 -17.38
C THR A 284 13.68 50.07 -17.79
N TRP A 285 14.29 48.92 -17.52
CA TRP A 285 15.66 48.62 -17.97
C TRP A 285 15.77 48.52 -19.49
N GLN A 286 14.81 47.87 -20.16
CA GLN A 286 14.72 47.85 -21.63
C GLN A 286 14.68 49.27 -22.20
N ARG A 287 13.79 50.15 -21.70
CA ARG A 287 13.72 51.55 -22.15
C ARG A 287 15.02 52.32 -21.90
N ALA A 288 15.68 52.10 -20.76
CA ALA A 288 16.95 52.74 -20.45
C ALA A 288 18.07 52.28 -21.41
N ASN A 289 18.11 50.99 -21.74
CA ASN A 289 19.04 50.44 -22.72
C ASN A 289 18.75 50.95 -24.14
N ASP A 290 17.49 50.99 -24.56
CA ASP A 290 17.07 51.57 -25.85
C ASP A 290 17.48 53.04 -25.97
N GLN A 291 17.29 53.83 -24.90
CA GLN A 291 17.73 55.23 -24.80
C GLN A 291 19.26 55.35 -24.86
N PHE A 292 20.00 54.47 -24.18
CA PHE A 292 21.46 54.45 -24.22
C PHE A 292 21.95 54.16 -25.66
N LEU A 293 21.43 53.11 -26.29
CA LEU A 293 21.76 52.74 -27.68
C LEU A 293 21.31 53.80 -28.70
N GLU A 294 20.21 54.52 -28.47
CA GLU A 294 19.83 55.68 -29.27
C GLU A 294 20.79 56.85 -29.09
N SER A 295 21.21 57.15 -27.86
CA SER A 295 22.19 58.20 -27.57
C SER A 295 23.57 57.91 -28.20
N GLN A 296 24.03 56.65 -28.16
CA GLN A 296 25.26 56.21 -28.81
C GLN A 296 25.14 56.30 -30.34
N ARG A 297 24.00 55.89 -30.92
CA ARG A 297 23.73 56.05 -32.36
C ARG A 297 23.60 57.51 -32.79
N LEU A 298 23.22 58.42 -31.91
CA LEU A 298 23.24 59.86 -32.19
C LEU A 298 24.69 60.39 -32.16
N LEU A 299 25.45 60.05 -31.11
CA LEU A 299 26.86 60.41 -30.98
C LEU A 299 27.71 59.94 -32.17
N MET A 300 27.51 58.70 -32.65
CA MET A 300 28.20 58.20 -33.85
C MET A 300 27.86 59.02 -35.11
N ARG A 301 26.60 59.45 -35.27
CA ARG A 301 26.20 60.29 -36.42
C ARG A 301 26.80 61.69 -36.35
N ASP A 302 26.91 62.26 -35.15
CA ASP A 302 27.53 63.58 -34.98
C ASP A 302 29.06 63.50 -35.09
N MET A 303 29.69 62.41 -34.65
CA MET A 303 31.11 62.12 -34.95
C MET A 303 31.35 62.02 -36.45
N GLN A 304 30.56 61.23 -37.18
CA GLN A 304 30.63 61.16 -38.65
C GLN A 304 30.38 62.52 -39.31
N ARG A 305 29.47 63.35 -38.77
CA ARG A 305 29.22 64.71 -39.28
C ARG A 305 30.45 65.60 -39.11
N ILE A 306 31.17 65.47 -37.99
CA ILE A 306 32.43 66.20 -37.73
C ILE A 306 33.54 65.68 -38.64
N GLU A 307 33.71 64.36 -38.78
CA GLU A 307 34.68 63.73 -39.68
C GLU A 307 34.51 64.22 -41.14
N ASN A 308 33.26 64.36 -41.62
CA ASN A 308 32.95 64.90 -42.95
C ASN A 308 33.28 66.40 -43.16
N VAL A 309 33.59 67.15 -42.09
CA VAL A 309 33.96 68.58 -42.14
C VAL A 309 35.49 68.77 -42.01
N LEU A 310 36.22 67.74 -41.58
CA LEU A 310 37.69 67.77 -41.50
C LEU A 310 38.33 67.68 -42.89
N SER A 311 39.46 68.36 -43.06
CA SER A 311 40.29 68.20 -44.27
C SER A 311 41.00 66.84 -44.28
N SER A 312 41.38 66.34 -45.46
CA SER A 312 42.00 65.01 -45.62
C SER A 312 43.29 64.83 -44.81
N GLU A 313 44.08 65.89 -44.59
CA GLU A 313 45.27 65.82 -43.72
C GLU A 313 44.89 65.78 -42.23
N GLN A 314 43.79 66.43 -41.81
CA GLN A 314 43.29 66.35 -40.43
C GLN A 314 42.70 64.97 -40.14
N LEU A 315 41.98 64.36 -41.09
CA LEU A 315 41.52 62.97 -40.98
C LEU A 315 42.71 62.00 -40.83
N ARG A 316 43.78 62.18 -41.62
CA ARG A 316 45.00 61.35 -41.50
C ARG A 316 45.65 61.46 -40.11
N GLN A 317 45.70 62.66 -39.54
CA GLN A 317 46.23 62.88 -38.19
C GLN A 317 45.33 62.29 -37.09
N VAL A 318 44.01 62.37 -37.24
CA VAL A 318 43.06 61.72 -36.31
C VAL A 318 43.19 60.20 -36.35
N GLU A 319 43.34 59.60 -37.53
CA GLU A 319 43.52 58.14 -37.67
C GLU A 319 44.88 57.68 -37.10
N GLU A 320 45.93 58.49 -37.27
CA GLU A 320 47.26 58.26 -36.70
C GLU A 320 47.30 58.47 -35.16
N ILE A 321 46.37 59.24 -34.60
CA ILE A 321 46.12 59.33 -33.14
C ILE A 321 45.34 58.11 -32.66
N LYS A 322 44.16 57.80 -33.25
CA LYS A 322 43.34 56.62 -32.91
C LYS A 322 44.18 55.33 -32.88
N LYS A 323 45.10 55.17 -33.84
CA LYS A 323 46.00 54.00 -33.89
C LYS A 323 47.02 53.97 -32.76
N ARG A 324 47.54 55.12 -32.33
CA ARG A 324 48.46 55.21 -31.18
C ARG A 324 47.73 54.91 -29.88
N ASP A 325 46.54 55.48 -29.70
CA ASP A 325 45.72 55.26 -28.51
C ASP A 325 45.35 53.76 -28.38
N GLN A 326 45.03 53.08 -29.49
CA GLN A 326 44.81 51.63 -29.52
C GLN A 326 46.09 50.81 -29.19
N GLU A 327 47.25 51.25 -29.67
CA GLU A 327 48.54 50.62 -29.33
C GLU A 327 48.93 50.85 -27.85
N GLU A 328 48.49 51.96 -27.24
CA GLU A 328 48.65 52.23 -25.80
C GLU A 328 47.72 51.34 -24.96
N ASP A 329 46.42 51.27 -25.29
CA ASP A 329 45.42 50.38 -24.68
C ASP A 329 45.87 48.89 -24.67
N ASP A 330 46.38 48.40 -25.80
CA ASP A 330 46.83 47.01 -25.93
C ASP A 330 48.10 46.75 -25.11
N ASN A 331 48.98 47.75 -24.96
CA ASN A 331 50.14 47.66 -24.06
C ASN A 331 49.73 47.66 -22.58
N GLU A 332 48.75 48.47 -22.17
CA GLU A 332 48.24 48.47 -20.78
C GLU A 332 47.64 47.11 -20.40
N ARG A 333 46.89 46.46 -21.29
CA ARG A 333 46.37 45.10 -21.07
C ARG A 333 47.49 44.07 -20.91
N ILE A 334 48.58 44.20 -21.68
CA ILE A 334 49.77 43.35 -21.57
C ILE A 334 50.53 43.60 -20.25
N ILE A 335 50.46 44.81 -19.69
CA ILE A 335 51.04 45.13 -18.37
C ILE A 335 50.21 44.51 -17.25
N GLN A 336 48.88 44.71 -17.25
CA GLN A 336 47.98 44.11 -16.25
C GLN A 336 48.06 42.57 -16.23
N ALA A 337 48.17 41.94 -17.41
CA ALA A 337 48.36 40.49 -17.52
C ALA A 337 49.72 39.99 -17.01
N LYS A 338 50.73 40.88 -16.87
CA LYS A 338 52.02 40.54 -16.25
C LYS A 338 52.00 40.74 -14.75
N GLU A 339 51.37 41.81 -14.26
CA GLU A 339 51.21 42.06 -12.82
C GLU A 339 50.46 40.90 -12.15
N GLN A 340 49.41 40.37 -12.78
CA GLN A 340 48.69 39.17 -12.32
C GLN A 340 49.53 37.87 -12.28
N ASN A 341 50.70 37.82 -12.94
CA ASN A 341 51.62 36.67 -12.90
C ASN A 341 52.77 36.85 -11.89
N GLU A 342 52.99 38.05 -11.34
CA GLU A 342 54.05 38.29 -10.35
C GLU A 342 53.54 38.24 -8.88
N GLU A 343 52.22 38.30 -8.64
CA GLU A 343 51.64 38.20 -7.28
C GLU A 343 51.54 36.76 -6.73
N ASP A 344 51.59 35.71 -7.57
CA ASP A 344 51.41 34.29 -7.16
C ASP A 344 52.73 33.64 -6.66
N GLY A 345 53.61 34.44 -6.05
CA GLY A 345 55.06 34.17 -6.01
C GLY A 345 55.77 34.18 -4.65
N THR A 346 55.09 34.23 -3.48
CA THR A 346 55.79 34.11 -2.18
C THR A 346 54.95 33.60 -0.99
N GLU A 347 55.35 32.44 -0.43
CA GLU A 347 55.24 31.97 0.97
C GLU A 347 53.95 32.22 1.80
N THR A 348 53.11 31.19 2.02
CA THR A 348 52.79 30.66 3.39
C THR A 348 52.06 29.30 3.41
N GLU A 349 52.07 28.64 4.58
CA GLU A 349 51.55 27.30 4.90
C GLU A 349 50.00 27.16 5.01
N PRO A 350 49.44 25.93 5.01
CA PRO A 350 48.02 25.70 4.69
C PRO A 350 47.08 25.56 5.91
N LEU A 351 45.84 26.03 5.73
CA LEU A 351 44.65 25.58 6.46
C LEU A 351 43.41 25.76 5.57
N GLU A 352 42.44 24.86 5.74
CA GLU A 352 41.26 24.63 4.90
C GLU A 352 40.37 25.91 4.80
N ASP A 353 39.72 26.22 3.66
CA ASP A 353 38.50 25.53 3.22
C ASP A 353 38.09 25.83 1.74
N SER A 354 37.35 24.91 1.14
CA SER A 354 36.44 24.98 -0.04
C SER A 354 36.63 26.01 -1.17
N PHE A 355 36.87 25.55 -2.41
CA PHE A 355 35.95 25.66 -3.58
C PHE A 355 36.67 25.37 -4.92
N LEU A 356 36.36 24.25 -5.59
CA LEU A 356 36.88 23.93 -6.93
C LEU A 356 35.83 24.23 -8.01
N GLY A 357 35.96 25.39 -8.67
CA GLY A 357 35.24 25.74 -9.90
C GLY A 357 36.12 25.55 -11.13
N LEU A 358 35.93 24.45 -11.88
CA LEU A 358 36.70 24.17 -13.09
C LEU A 358 36.25 25.02 -14.29
N SER A 359 37.22 25.44 -15.09
CA SER A 359 37.04 26.15 -16.35
C SER A 359 36.22 25.34 -17.38
N ILE A 360 35.41 26.05 -18.17
CA ILE A 360 34.94 25.57 -19.48
C ILE A 360 35.28 26.65 -20.51
N GLU A 361 35.97 26.24 -21.58
CA GLU A 361 36.36 27.09 -22.70
C GLU A 361 35.13 27.50 -23.54
N GLU A 362 35.04 28.78 -23.91
CA GLU A 362 34.20 29.20 -25.03
C GLU A 362 34.90 28.90 -26.35
N HIS A 363 34.18 28.40 -27.36
CA HIS A 363 34.52 28.69 -28.76
C HIS A 363 33.30 28.67 -29.71
N HIS A 364 32.89 29.88 -30.10
CA HIS A 364 32.35 30.27 -31.42
C HIS A 364 30.84 30.16 -31.80
N SER A 365 30.35 31.35 -32.23
CA SER A 365 29.56 31.63 -33.45
C SER A 365 28.01 31.57 -33.47
N ALA A 366 27.45 32.78 -33.28
CA ALA A 366 26.78 33.57 -34.33
C ALA A 366 25.28 33.34 -34.71
N HIS A 367 24.62 34.47 -35.00
CA HIS A 367 23.26 34.66 -35.56
C HIS A 367 22.09 34.19 -34.65
N SER A 368 21.18 35.02 -34.14
CA SER A 368 20.45 36.18 -34.69
C SER A 368 19.59 35.87 -35.93
N SER A 369 18.32 35.51 -35.72
CA SER A 369 17.14 36.14 -36.36
C SER A 369 15.83 35.67 -35.73
N MET A 370 14.81 36.52 -35.77
CA MET A 370 13.40 36.21 -35.43
C MET A 370 12.57 35.92 -36.70
N TYR A 371 11.24 35.78 -36.49
CA TYR A 371 10.11 35.63 -37.45
C TYR A 371 9.80 34.19 -37.92
N SER A 372 8.57 33.81 -38.31
CA SER A 372 7.19 34.28 -38.00
C SER A 372 6.16 33.46 -38.81
N LEU A 373 4.91 33.35 -38.31
CA LEU A 373 3.65 33.03 -39.01
C LEU A 373 3.33 31.59 -39.47
N ASP A 374 2.01 31.36 -39.49
CA ASP A 374 1.24 30.21 -39.98
C ASP A 374 1.49 29.82 -41.45
N THR A 375 1.10 28.58 -41.84
CA THR A 375 -0.02 28.29 -42.80
C THR A 375 -0.04 26.79 -43.19
N ASP A 376 -1.22 26.29 -43.58
CA ASP A 376 -1.62 24.90 -43.89
C ASP A 376 -0.92 24.14 -45.07
N LEU A 377 -1.33 22.86 -45.19
CA LEU A 377 -1.46 21.99 -46.40
C LEU A 377 -0.40 20.90 -46.69
N VAL A 378 -0.74 19.68 -46.25
CA VAL A 378 -1.16 18.52 -47.09
C VAL A 378 -0.20 17.89 -48.13
N ALA A 379 -0.19 16.55 -48.07
CA ALA A 379 0.06 15.52 -49.10
C ALA A 379 1.49 15.00 -49.39
N GLY A 380 1.60 13.66 -49.32
CA GLY A 380 2.29 12.86 -50.35
C GLY A 380 3.48 12.04 -49.89
N GLY A 381 3.34 10.69 -49.90
CA GLY A 381 4.48 9.77 -50.08
C GLY A 381 4.91 9.70 -51.57
N PRO A 382 5.64 8.65 -52.04
CA PRO A 382 5.84 7.34 -51.39
C PRO A 382 7.25 6.68 -51.55
N LEU A 383 7.36 5.46 -50.99
CA LEU A 383 8.21 4.33 -51.41
C LEU A 383 9.74 4.31 -51.14
N ASP A 384 10.08 3.46 -50.15
CA ASP A 384 11.13 2.41 -50.12
C ASP A 384 11.52 1.86 -51.54
N PRO A 385 12.74 1.30 -51.84
CA PRO A 385 13.27 0.16 -51.07
C PRO A 385 14.78 -0.23 -51.08
N TYR A 386 15.07 -1.30 -50.30
CA TYR A 386 16.21 -2.27 -50.35
C TYR A 386 17.46 -2.12 -49.42
N LYS A 387 17.47 -2.98 -48.38
CA LYS A 387 18.50 -4.02 -48.04
C LYS A 387 19.92 -3.63 -47.54
N ASP A 388 20.61 -4.44 -46.73
CA ASP A 388 20.30 -5.67 -45.96
C ASP A 388 21.39 -5.88 -44.88
N CYS A 389 21.04 -6.45 -43.72
CA CYS A 389 21.87 -7.27 -42.79
C CYS A 389 21.12 -7.45 -41.45
N LEU A 390 20.27 -8.48 -41.27
CA LEU A 390 20.63 -9.84 -40.79
C LEU A 390 21.26 -9.83 -39.38
N ARG A 391 20.79 -10.50 -38.30
CA ARG A 391 19.70 -11.48 -37.98
C ARG A 391 19.43 -11.36 -36.45
N ARG A 392 18.21 -11.49 -35.88
CA ARG A 392 17.38 -12.70 -35.63
C ARG A 392 18.15 -13.75 -34.75
N VAL A 393 17.72 -14.19 -33.54
CA VAL A 393 16.44 -14.02 -32.78
C VAL A 393 16.43 -14.70 -31.37
N GLN A 394 15.36 -14.44 -30.59
CA GLN A 394 14.73 -15.21 -29.47
C GLN A 394 15.48 -15.53 -28.15
N SER A 395 14.91 -14.98 -27.06
CA SER A 395 14.12 -15.68 -26.02
C SER A 395 14.47 -17.11 -25.57
N THR A 396 14.56 -17.33 -24.25
CA THR A 396 13.81 -18.36 -23.48
C THR A 396 13.96 -18.15 -21.96
N ASP A 397 12.90 -18.40 -21.20
CA ASP A 397 12.89 -18.51 -19.73
C ASP A 397 13.53 -19.82 -19.22
N SER A 398 14.01 -19.84 -17.97
CA SER A 398 13.65 -20.83 -16.91
C SER A 398 14.73 -21.08 -15.85
N LEU A 399 14.29 -20.91 -14.60
CA LEU A 399 14.64 -21.60 -13.33
C LEU A 399 15.71 -22.72 -13.32
N GLY A 400 16.56 -22.75 -12.27
CA GLY A 400 17.30 -23.97 -11.88
C GLY A 400 18.34 -23.80 -10.75
N SER A 401 18.27 -24.64 -9.71
CA SER A 401 19.13 -24.58 -8.51
C SER A 401 20.45 -25.39 -8.58
N SER A 402 21.37 -25.06 -7.67
CA SER A 402 22.56 -25.78 -7.13
C SER A 402 22.63 -27.32 -7.32
N PRO A 403 23.82 -27.98 -7.45
CA PRO A 403 24.79 -28.10 -6.32
C PRO A 403 26.30 -28.42 -6.60
N GLY A 404 27.16 -28.34 -5.56
CA GLY A 404 28.08 -29.47 -5.22
C GLY A 404 29.62 -29.40 -5.40
N LEU A 405 30.34 -29.27 -4.26
CA LEU A 405 31.58 -29.97 -3.80
C LEU A 405 33.03 -29.64 -4.29
N GLN A 406 33.91 -29.39 -3.28
CA GLN A 406 35.36 -29.74 -3.11
C GLN A 406 36.40 -29.31 -4.18
N GLY A 407 37.55 -28.65 -3.90
CA GLY A 407 38.27 -28.20 -2.69
C GLY A 407 39.59 -27.46 -3.11
N LEU A 408 40.69 -27.29 -2.36
CA LEU A 408 41.00 -27.58 -0.94
C LEU A 408 42.34 -26.88 -0.50
N GLY A 409 42.31 -25.84 0.36
CA GLY A 409 43.49 -25.21 1.03
C GLY A 409 44.22 -24.08 0.24
N GLY A 410 44.72 -23.00 0.84
CA GLY A 410 44.63 -22.50 2.22
C GLY A 410 45.73 -21.47 2.52
N HIS A 411 45.44 -20.39 3.25
CA HIS A 411 46.28 -19.63 4.21
C HIS A 411 45.55 -18.32 4.65
N ASN A 412 45.80 -17.93 5.91
CA ASN A 412 45.19 -16.85 6.70
C ASN A 412 45.29 -15.44 6.04
N HIS A 413 44.52 -14.40 6.41
CA HIS A 413 43.78 -14.10 7.63
C HIS A 413 42.44 -13.36 7.33
N LYS A 414 41.43 -13.49 8.20
CA LYS A 414 40.24 -12.62 8.21
C LYS A 414 40.02 -12.11 9.63
N ALA A 415 40.05 -10.79 9.81
CA ALA A 415 39.81 -10.17 11.11
C ALA A 415 38.35 -10.35 11.53
N LYS A 416 38.11 -10.61 12.82
CA LYS A 416 36.78 -10.62 13.43
C LYS A 416 36.53 -9.25 14.06
N SER A 417 35.34 -8.69 13.83
CA SER A 417 34.85 -7.54 14.60
C SER A 417 34.78 -7.89 16.09
N ALA A 418 35.09 -6.91 16.94
CA ALA A 418 35.18 -7.09 18.38
C ALA A 418 33.83 -6.86 19.06
N SER A 419 33.37 -7.87 19.81
CA SER A 419 32.31 -7.73 20.82
C SER A 419 32.41 -8.88 21.84
N HIS A 420 33.55 -8.96 22.55
CA HIS A 420 33.73 -9.85 23.69
C HIS A 420 34.88 -9.34 24.57
N LEU A 421 34.53 -8.69 25.68
CA LEU A 421 35.39 -8.63 26.85
C LEU A 421 34.69 -9.45 27.92
N ASP A 422 35.35 -10.52 28.34
CA ASP A 422 34.95 -11.29 29.52
C ASP A 422 35.93 -10.98 30.65
N GLU A 423 35.37 -10.85 31.84
CA GLU A 423 36.02 -10.38 33.06
C GLU A 423 36.27 -11.59 33.95
N SER A 424 37.48 -12.15 33.88
CA SER A 424 37.82 -13.39 34.59
C SER A 424 39.22 -13.35 35.20
N ASP A 425 39.32 -12.81 36.41
CA ASP A 425 40.39 -13.13 37.36
C ASP A 425 39.81 -13.49 38.74
N PHE A 426 38.91 -14.48 38.74
CA PHE A 426 38.51 -15.24 39.93
C PHE A 426 38.13 -16.67 39.54
N GLY A 427 38.60 -17.64 40.31
CA GLY A 427 38.07 -19.01 40.28
C GLY A 427 38.35 -19.71 41.62
N PRO A 428 38.07 -21.01 41.74
CA PRO A 428 37.16 -21.82 40.92
C PRO A 428 36.06 -22.47 41.80
N LEU A 429 34.91 -22.85 41.21
CA LEU A 429 33.98 -23.78 41.87
C LEU A 429 33.58 -24.95 40.95
N VAL A 430 33.79 -26.15 41.47
CA VAL A 430 33.22 -27.43 41.01
C VAL A 430 31.68 -27.36 41.19
N GLY A 431 30.80 -27.86 40.32
CA GLY A 431 30.94 -28.84 39.25
C GLY A 431 30.03 -30.06 39.53
N ALA A 432 28.85 -30.13 38.92
CA ALA A 432 27.97 -31.31 38.93
C ALA A 432 26.95 -31.23 37.78
N ASP A 433 26.79 -32.33 37.04
CA ASP A 433 26.06 -32.40 35.76
C ASP A 433 24.60 -32.88 35.84
N CYS A 434 23.84 -32.49 34.81
CA CYS A 434 22.77 -33.19 34.08
C CYS A 434 21.80 -34.19 34.76
N GLY A 435 20.51 -34.11 34.39
CA GLY A 435 19.77 -35.34 34.03
C GLY A 435 18.25 -35.43 34.23
N ALA A 436 17.48 -34.91 33.26
CA ALA A 436 16.26 -35.52 32.67
C ALA A 436 14.94 -35.80 33.47
N SER A 437 13.83 -35.48 32.76
CA SER A 437 12.61 -36.29 32.56
C SER A 437 11.28 -35.81 33.15
N GLU A 438 10.24 -36.10 32.37
CA GLU A 438 8.85 -35.60 32.32
C GLU A 438 7.95 -36.05 33.49
N GLY A 439 6.82 -35.36 33.71
CA GLY A 439 5.71 -35.97 34.47
C GLY A 439 4.59 -35.08 35.04
N LEU A 440 3.53 -34.89 34.24
CA LEU A 440 2.11 -34.94 34.66
C LEU A 440 1.48 -33.85 35.60
N ALA A 441 0.73 -32.94 34.96
CA ALA A 441 -0.62 -32.43 35.27
C ALA A 441 -1.16 -32.20 36.72
N GLY A 442 -1.74 -31.01 36.91
CA GLY A 442 -3.19 -30.87 37.19
C GLY A 442 -3.64 -30.28 38.54
N PHE A 443 -4.47 -29.21 38.47
CA PHE A 443 -5.23 -28.57 39.58
C PHE A 443 -4.38 -27.99 40.74
N GLY A 444 -4.80 -26.99 41.52
CA GLY A 444 -6.02 -26.19 41.53
C GLY A 444 -6.05 -25.34 42.83
N ASP A 445 -6.75 -24.21 42.80
CA ASP A 445 -7.18 -23.36 43.93
C ASP A 445 -6.16 -22.72 44.91
N THR A 446 -6.15 -21.40 44.81
CA THR A 446 -6.17 -20.41 45.91
C THR A 446 -6.16 -20.91 47.38
N LEU A 447 -5.23 -20.39 48.20
CA LEU A 447 -5.53 -19.45 49.32
C LEU A 447 -4.34 -19.21 50.28
N SER A 448 -4.40 -18.03 50.91
CA SER A 448 -3.90 -17.67 52.26
C SER A 448 -2.40 -17.42 52.51
N VAL A 449 -2.15 -16.20 52.97
CA VAL A 449 -0.94 -15.71 53.65
C VAL A 449 -0.71 -16.45 54.97
N SER A 450 0.52 -16.93 55.22
CA SER A 450 1.29 -16.80 56.49
C SER A 450 2.55 -17.67 56.55
N SER A 451 3.55 -17.22 57.32
CA SER A 451 4.69 -18.00 57.84
C SER A 451 5.81 -18.40 56.85
N ILE A 452 6.68 -17.43 56.52
CA ILE A 452 8.02 -17.72 55.98
C ILE A 452 8.91 -18.27 57.10
N GLN A 453 9.30 -19.54 56.96
CA GLN A 453 10.24 -20.21 57.86
C GLN A 453 11.65 -20.11 57.28
N LEU A 454 12.41 -19.10 57.72
CA LEU A 454 13.79 -18.88 57.26
C LEU A 454 14.73 -20.00 57.73
N THR A 455 15.14 -20.86 56.82
CA THR A 455 16.22 -21.84 57.04
C THR A 455 17.58 -21.15 57.03
N ALA A 456 18.32 -21.26 58.13
CA ALA A 456 19.63 -20.62 58.28
C ALA A 456 20.71 -21.31 57.42
N GLY A 457 21.08 -20.66 56.31
CA GLY A 457 22.24 -21.03 55.49
C GLY A 457 23.56 -20.60 56.14
N HIS A 458 24.55 -21.50 56.13
CA HIS A 458 25.88 -21.28 56.70
C HIS A 458 26.61 -20.06 56.11
N PHE A 459 27.13 -19.18 56.96
CA PHE A 459 28.29 -18.34 56.65
C PHE A 459 29.56 -19.06 57.10
N LEU A 460 30.46 -19.39 56.16
CA LEU A 460 31.81 -19.87 56.46
C LEU A 460 32.80 -18.72 56.29
N LEU A 461 33.57 -18.39 57.34
CA LEU A 461 34.64 -17.40 57.25
C LEU A 461 35.81 -17.95 56.43
N THR A 462 36.54 -17.09 55.72
CA THR A 462 37.75 -17.49 55.01
C THR A 462 38.90 -17.80 55.96
N LYS A 463 39.88 -18.60 55.51
CA LYS A 463 41.04 -19.01 56.34
C LYS A 463 41.83 -17.83 56.91
N ASP A 464 41.91 -16.70 56.20
CA ASP A 464 42.60 -15.51 56.67
C ASP A 464 41.77 -14.72 57.70
N GLN A 465 40.44 -14.77 57.63
CA GLN A 465 39.55 -14.25 58.68
C GLN A 465 39.63 -15.11 59.95
N GLU A 466 39.66 -16.45 59.83
CA GLU A 466 39.94 -17.33 60.98
C GLU A 466 41.31 -17.07 61.60
N LYS A 467 42.33 -16.75 60.79
CA LYS A 467 43.68 -16.41 61.26
C LYS A 467 43.68 -15.07 62.01
N ALA A 468 43.01 -14.05 61.48
CA ALA A 468 42.91 -12.74 62.11
C ALA A 468 42.19 -12.78 63.47
N ILE A 469 41.19 -13.65 63.63
CA ILE A 469 40.45 -13.83 64.90
C ILE A 469 41.25 -14.66 65.93
N LYS A 470 42.20 -15.49 65.49
CA LYS A 470 43.04 -16.34 66.36
C LYS A 470 44.44 -15.77 66.66
N ALA A 471 44.83 -14.66 66.04
CA ALA A 471 46.08 -13.97 66.34
C ALA A 471 45.97 -13.22 67.67
N MET A 472 46.79 -13.59 68.66
CA MET A 472 46.98 -12.78 69.87
C MET A 472 47.49 -11.39 69.46
N THR A 473 46.98 -10.34 70.09
CA THR A 473 47.58 -9.00 69.91
C THR A 473 48.96 -8.95 70.59
N PRO A 474 49.88 -8.07 70.17
CA PRO A 474 51.20 -7.95 70.81
C PRO A 474 51.13 -7.71 72.34
N GLU A 475 50.13 -6.94 72.79
CA GLU A 475 49.87 -6.72 74.23
C GLU A 475 49.40 -8.01 74.97
N GLN A 476 48.76 -8.95 74.26
CA GLN A 476 48.36 -10.24 74.81
C GLN A 476 49.53 -11.24 74.87
N GLU A 477 50.47 -11.19 73.93
CA GLU A 477 51.72 -11.97 74.02
C GLU A 477 52.62 -11.45 75.17
N GLU A 478 52.76 -10.14 75.34
CA GLU A 478 53.54 -9.57 76.46
C GLU A 478 52.93 -9.93 77.83
N THR A 479 51.60 -9.84 77.97
CA THR A 479 50.94 -10.21 79.23
C THR A 479 50.95 -11.73 79.49
N ALA A 480 50.89 -12.58 78.46
CA ALA A 480 51.09 -14.02 78.61
C ALA A 480 52.54 -14.36 79.03
N SER A 481 53.54 -13.65 78.48
CA SER A 481 54.96 -13.83 78.81
C SER A 481 55.28 -13.41 80.26
N LEU A 482 54.66 -12.32 80.74
CA LEU A 482 54.75 -11.89 82.14
C LEU A 482 54.09 -12.90 83.10
N MET A 483 52.95 -13.47 82.75
CA MET A 483 52.27 -14.51 83.55
C MET A 483 53.03 -15.84 83.57
N SER A 484 53.69 -16.21 82.47
CA SER A 484 54.59 -17.37 82.39
C SER A 484 55.84 -17.20 83.27
N SER A 485 56.35 -15.97 83.39
CA SER A 485 57.50 -15.64 84.24
C SER A 485 57.22 -15.74 85.74
N ILE A 486 55.94 -15.66 86.15
CA ILE A 486 55.49 -15.73 87.56
C ILE A 486 55.18 -17.17 87.99
N SER A 487 54.96 -18.10 87.06
CA SER A 487 54.51 -19.48 87.33
C SER A 487 55.64 -20.51 87.47
N HIS A 488 56.92 -20.10 87.39
CA HIS A 488 58.08 -20.97 87.55
C HIS A 488 59.00 -20.59 88.73
N ALA A 489 58.48 -20.72 89.96
CA ALA A 489 59.29 -20.78 91.18
C ALA A 489 58.64 -21.76 92.19
N PRO A 490 59.31 -22.88 92.57
CA PRO A 490 58.78 -23.82 93.54
C PRO A 490 59.00 -23.35 94.99
N ASP A 491 58.19 -23.87 95.92
CA ASP A 491 58.21 -23.55 97.34
C ASP A 491 59.61 -23.54 97.97
N THR A 492 60.02 -22.43 98.59
CA THR A 492 60.90 -22.46 99.77
C THR A 492 60.88 -21.15 100.57
N ALA A 493 60.51 -21.27 101.85
CA ALA A 493 60.84 -20.40 102.99
C ALA A 493 60.57 -18.87 102.93
N PHE A 494 59.93 -18.37 103.99
CA PHE A 494 59.81 -16.95 104.35
C PHE A 494 61.18 -16.23 104.39
N LEU A 495 61.57 -15.60 103.28
CA LEU A 495 62.56 -14.52 103.22
C LEU A 495 62.07 -13.47 102.24
N SER A 496 61.99 -12.21 102.69
CA SER A 496 61.61 -11.08 101.82
C SER A 496 62.63 -10.94 100.69
N PRO A 497 62.21 -10.83 99.41
CA PRO A 497 63.16 -10.72 98.31
C PRO A 497 64.10 -9.52 98.47
N SER A 498 65.36 -9.70 98.12
CA SER A 498 66.37 -8.64 98.13
C SER A 498 66.04 -7.58 97.07
N GLY A 499 65.53 -6.44 97.50
CA GLY A 499 65.04 -5.35 96.65
C GLY A 499 63.95 -4.49 97.31
N TYR A 500 63.23 -5.05 98.29
CA TYR A 500 62.22 -4.33 99.06
C TYR A 500 62.85 -3.39 100.09
N ARG A 501 63.06 -2.13 99.72
CA ARG A 501 63.25 -1.03 100.67
C ARG A 501 61.93 -0.80 101.42
N LEU A 502 61.96 -0.75 102.75
CA LEU A 502 60.81 -0.26 103.53
C LEU A 502 60.54 1.19 103.13
N VAL A 503 59.46 1.36 102.38
CA VAL A 503 58.96 2.66 101.93
C VAL A 503 58.44 3.39 103.17
N SER A 504 59.00 4.56 103.50
CA SER A 504 58.49 5.37 104.61
C SER A 504 57.05 5.82 104.34
N ASP A 505 56.25 6.11 105.38
CA ASP A 505 54.86 6.58 105.18
C ASP A 505 54.77 7.79 104.22
N GLN A 506 55.80 8.63 104.19
CA GLN A 506 55.86 9.78 103.29
C GLN A 506 56.14 9.37 101.83
N GLU A 507 57.04 8.42 101.60
CA GLU A 507 57.28 7.82 100.27
C GLU A 507 56.09 6.97 99.81
N TRP A 508 55.36 6.33 100.72
CA TRP A 508 54.16 5.53 100.42
C TRP A 508 52.98 6.42 100.05
N ASN A 509 52.81 7.56 100.74
CA ASN A 509 51.84 8.57 100.35
C ASN A 509 52.19 9.22 98.99
N LEU A 510 53.48 9.49 98.72
CA LEU A 510 53.92 9.94 97.40
C LEU A 510 53.65 8.88 96.32
N LEU A 511 53.96 7.60 96.57
CA LEU A 511 53.68 6.52 95.64
C LEU A 511 52.17 6.33 95.42
N GLN A 512 51.33 6.40 96.46
CA GLN A 512 49.88 6.43 96.31
C GLN A 512 49.40 7.64 95.51
N GLN A 513 50.03 8.80 95.67
CA GLN A 513 49.68 10.01 94.94
C GLN A 513 50.13 9.92 93.48
N GLU A 514 51.28 9.33 93.19
CA GLU A 514 51.72 9.00 91.83
C GLU A 514 50.83 7.94 91.18
N VAL A 515 50.45 6.86 91.88
CA VAL A 515 49.48 5.87 91.38
C VAL A 515 48.11 6.49 91.14
N LYS A 516 47.63 7.39 92.02
CA LYS A 516 46.40 8.18 91.81
C LYS A 516 46.55 9.21 90.67
N ASN A 517 47.77 9.66 90.36
CA ASN A 517 48.03 10.57 89.24
C ASN A 517 48.22 9.81 87.92
N ALA A 518 48.83 8.63 87.94
CA ALA A 518 48.93 7.71 86.81
C ALA A 518 47.56 7.16 86.44
N GLY A 519 46.75 6.72 87.42
CA GLY A 519 45.34 6.36 87.21
C GLY A 519 44.51 7.53 86.66
N ARG A 520 44.79 8.78 87.05
CA ARG A 520 44.16 9.99 86.48
C ARG A 520 44.70 10.40 85.09
N LYS A 521 45.82 9.83 84.62
CA LYS A 521 46.37 10.00 83.28
C LYS A 521 45.94 8.87 82.34
N LEU A 522 46.00 7.62 82.80
CA LEU A 522 45.59 6.41 82.07
C LEU A 522 44.08 6.23 81.98
N GLY A 523 43.32 6.75 82.96
CA GLY A 523 41.85 6.73 82.95
C GLY A 523 41.18 7.79 82.06
N ARG A 524 41.97 8.61 81.34
CA ARG A 524 41.43 9.53 80.32
C ARG A 524 41.52 8.85 78.97
N ARG A 525 40.39 8.79 78.24
CA ARG A 525 40.40 8.35 76.84
C ARG A 525 41.36 9.24 76.06
N CYS A 526 42.23 8.64 75.24
CA CYS A 526 43.14 9.40 74.39
C CYS A 526 42.30 10.20 73.36
N ASP A 527 42.39 11.53 73.41
CA ASP A 527 41.60 12.41 72.55
C ASP A 527 41.87 12.14 71.05
N MET A 528 43.10 11.78 70.69
CA MET A 528 43.46 11.36 69.33
C MET A 528 42.77 10.06 68.93
N CYS A 529 42.79 9.02 69.79
CA CYS A 529 42.10 7.76 69.52
C CYS A 529 40.59 7.96 69.40
N SER A 530 39.99 8.80 70.25
CA SER A 530 38.55 9.13 70.15
C SER A 530 38.22 9.95 68.90
N ASN A 531 39.16 10.74 68.39
CA ASN A 531 39.00 11.45 67.11
C ASN A 531 39.05 10.47 65.93
N TYR A 532 40.04 9.58 65.89
CA TYR A 532 40.12 8.53 64.86
C TYR A 532 38.94 7.54 64.91
N GLU A 533 38.46 7.18 66.11
CA GLU A 533 37.24 6.36 66.29
C GLU A 533 36.01 7.06 65.67
N LYS A 534 35.84 8.36 65.90
CA LYS A 534 34.76 9.16 65.28
C LYS A 534 34.91 9.28 63.77
N GLN A 535 36.13 9.52 63.27
CA GLN A 535 36.39 9.59 61.84
C GLN A 535 36.09 8.24 61.16
N LEU A 536 36.50 7.12 61.78
CA LEU A 536 36.21 5.78 61.29
C LEU A 536 34.70 5.50 61.29
N GLN A 537 33.96 5.89 62.34
CA GLN A 537 32.50 5.78 62.39
C GLN A 537 31.81 6.60 61.28
N VAL A 538 32.29 7.81 60.99
CA VAL A 538 31.78 8.63 59.88
C VAL A 538 32.06 7.96 58.52
N ILE A 539 33.27 7.46 58.30
CA ILE A 539 33.64 6.75 57.07
C ILE A 539 32.81 5.46 56.92
N GLN A 540 32.60 4.68 57.99
CA GLN A 540 31.74 3.50 57.98
C GLN A 540 30.27 3.83 57.70
N GLY A 541 29.77 4.97 58.20
CA GLY A 541 28.44 5.48 57.85
C GLY A 541 28.33 5.80 56.36
N GLN A 542 29.30 6.54 55.81
CA GLN A 542 29.36 6.87 54.38
C GLN A 542 29.51 5.61 53.50
N GLU A 543 30.25 4.60 53.95
CA GLU A 543 30.42 3.30 53.29
C GLU A 543 29.12 2.48 53.30
N ALA A 544 28.33 2.55 54.38
CA ALA A 544 26.99 1.97 54.43
C ALA A 544 26.00 2.70 53.51
N GLU A 545 25.97 4.03 53.53
CA GLU A 545 25.10 4.86 52.67
C GLU A 545 25.39 4.63 51.18
N THR A 546 26.67 4.62 50.79
CA THR A 546 27.08 4.33 49.41
C THR A 546 26.76 2.89 49.00
N ARG A 547 26.94 1.91 49.89
CA ARG A 547 26.53 0.51 49.63
C ARG A 547 25.02 0.38 49.39
N ASP A 548 24.19 1.07 50.17
CA ASP A 548 22.73 1.03 49.99
C ASP A 548 22.27 1.81 48.75
N GLN A 549 22.96 2.91 48.40
CA GLN A 549 22.75 3.60 47.12
C GLN A 549 23.12 2.70 45.92
N VAL A 550 24.21 1.92 46.00
CA VAL A 550 24.58 0.93 44.98
C VAL A 550 23.52 -0.18 44.86
N LYS A 551 23.01 -0.72 45.98
CA LYS A 551 21.89 -1.69 45.94
C LYS A 551 20.66 -1.10 45.25
N LYS A 552 20.30 0.15 45.56
CA LYS A 552 19.17 0.85 44.94
C LYS A 552 19.36 1.01 43.44
N LEU A 553 20.56 1.42 43.00
CA LEU A 553 20.92 1.50 41.58
C LEU A 553 20.86 0.13 40.89
N GLN A 554 21.35 -0.94 41.53
CA GLN A 554 21.27 -2.30 40.99
C GLN A 554 19.83 -2.82 40.86
N VAL A 555 18.93 -2.46 41.79
CA VAL A 555 17.50 -2.83 41.67
C VAL A 555 16.84 -2.06 40.53
N MET A 556 17.08 -0.74 40.42
CA MET A 556 16.55 0.07 39.32
C MET A 556 17.10 -0.38 37.96
N LEU A 557 18.37 -0.78 37.87
CA LEU A 557 18.97 -1.31 36.65
C LEU A 557 18.35 -2.65 36.23
N ARG A 558 18.10 -3.57 37.18
CA ARG A 558 17.37 -4.81 36.89
C ARG A 558 15.96 -4.52 36.39
N GLN A 559 15.21 -3.65 37.08
CA GLN A 559 13.86 -3.26 36.66
C GLN A 559 13.83 -2.61 35.26
N ALA A 560 14.85 -1.81 34.92
CA ALA A 560 14.99 -1.22 33.59
C ALA A 560 15.30 -2.28 32.51
N ASN A 561 16.17 -3.25 32.80
CA ASN A 561 16.46 -4.37 31.89
C ASN A 561 15.23 -5.28 31.72
N ASP A 562 14.56 -5.67 32.80
CA ASP A 562 13.32 -6.48 32.77
C ASP A 562 12.20 -5.77 31.99
N GLN A 563 12.19 -4.43 31.97
CA GLN A 563 11.27 -3.63 31.17
C GLN A 563 11.69 -3.58 29.70
N LEU A 564 13.00 -3.45 29.42
CA LEU A 564 13.55 -3.45 28.07
C LEU A 564 13.34 -4.81 27.37
N GLU A 565 13.57 -5.93 28.07
CA GLU A 565 13.33 -7.27 27.52
C GLU A 565 11.84 -7.48 27.17
N ARG A 566 10.92 -7.03 28.03
CA ARG A 566 9.49 -7.07 27.73
C ARG A 566 9.11 -6.21 26.53
N THR A 567 9.59 -4.96 26.44
CA THR A 567 9.30 -4.11 25.27
C THR A 567 9.95 -4.63 23.99
N LEU A 568 11.07 -5.34 24.06
CA LEU A 568 11.66 -6.03 22.91
C LEU A 568 10.83 -7.24 22.45
N SER A 569 10.27 -8.04 23.38
CA SER A 569 9.34 -9.14 23.04
C SER A 569 8.05 -8.60 22.42
N GLU A 570 7.42 -7.62 23.07
CA GLU A 570 6.21 -6.95 22.58
C GLU A 570 6.43 -6.34 21.19
N LYS A 571 7.60 -5.71 20.95
CA LYS A 571 7.98 -5.20 19.64
C LYS A 571 8.12 -6.32 18.60
N GLN A 572 8.80 -7.41 18.94
CA GLN A 572 8.99 -8.55 18.03
C GLN A 572 7.65 -9.19 17.64
N GLU A 573 6.76 -9.39 18.62
CA GLU A 573 5.41 -9.91 18.40
C GLU A 573 4.56 -8.99 17.50
N LEU A 574 4.70 -7.67 17.65
CA LEU A 574 4.06 -6.69 16.76
C LEU A 574 4.67 -6.69 15.36
N GLU A 575 6.00 -6.80 15.22
CA GLU A 575 6.69 -6.89 13.92
C GLU A 575 6.27 -8.17 13.17
N ASP A 576 6.18 -9.31 13.85
CA ASP A 576 5.72 -10.58 13.27
C ASP A 576 4.22 -10.56 12.92
N SER A 577 3.38 -9.94 13.76
CA SER A 577 1.94 -9.76 13.48
C SER A 577 1.69 -8.85 12.27
N VAL A 578 2.40 -7.73 12.16
CA VAL A 578 2.35 -6.83 10.99
C VAL A 578 2.84 -7.54 9.73
N LYS A 579 3.92 -8.32 9.84
CA LYS A 579 4.45 -9.12 8.73
C LYS A 579 3.43 -10.17 8.25
N GLN A 580 2.85 -10.97 9.15
CA GLN A 580 1.81 -11.93 8.80
C GLN A 580 0.60 -11.23 8.16
N GLY A 581 0.15 -10.11 8.74
CA GLY A 581 -0.94 -9.31 8.19
C GLY A 581 -0.66 -8.84 6.76
N ASN A 582 0.57 -8.42 6.47
CA ASN A 582 0.99 -8.01 5.13
C ASN A 582 1.11 -9.17 4.13
N GLU A 583 1.58 -10.34 4.57
CA GLU A 583 1.61 -11.56 3.75
C GLU A 583 0.18 -12.01 3.40
N GLU A 584 -0.75 -11.96 4.37
CA GLU A 584 -2.16 -12.26 4.15
C GLU A 584 -2.88 -11.26 3.23
N THR A 585 -2.65 -9.95 3.38
CA THR A 585 -3.23 -8.95 2.48
C THR A 585 -2.66 -9.09 1.07
N THR A 586 -1.36 -9.32 0.93
CA THR A 586 -0.71 -9.59 -0.36
C THR A 586 -1.32 -10.82 -1.06
N ALA A 587 -1.53 -11.92 -0.32
CA ALA A 587 -2.20 -13.12 -0.86
C ALA A 587 -3.65 -12.85 -1.28
N LYS A 588 -4.41 -12.09 -0.46
CA LYS A 588 -5.80 -11.69 -0.79
C LYS A 588 -5.86 -10.79 -2.02
N VAL A 589 -4.92 -9.84 -2.17
CA VAL A 589 -4.79 -8.97 -3.35
C VAL A 589 -4.44 -9.77 -4.60
N ALA A 590 -3.47 -10.68 -4.53
CA ALA A 590 -3.11 -11.54 -5.66
C ALA A 590 -4.30 -12.40 -6.14
N ALA A 591 -5.05 -13.01 -5.22
CA ALA A 591 -6.24 -13.79 -5.56
C ALA A 591 -7.39 -12.92 -6.13
N LEU A 592 -7.52 -11.66 -5.69
CA LEU A 592 -8.45 -10.70 -6.29
C LEU A 592 -8.03 -10.30 -7.71
N MET A 593 -6.74 -9.99 -7.93
CA MET A 593 -6.20 -9.65 -9.25
C MET A 593 -6.37 -10.79 -10.25
N GLN A 594 -6.09 -12.04 -9.86
CA GLN A 594 -6.33 -13.21 -10.71
C GLN A 594 -7.80 -13.32 -11.12
N ARG A 595 -8.73 -13.16 -10.16
CA ARG A 595 -10.18 -13.25 -10.44
C ARG A 595 -10.67 -12.12 -11.35
N VAL A 596 -10.11 -10.92 -11.21
CA VAL A 596 -10.38 -9.80 -12.12
C VAL A 596 -9.91 -10.16 -13.53
N HIS A 597 -8.68 -10.65 -13.69
CA HIS A 597 -8.13 -11.05 -14.99
C HIS A 597 -8.94 -12.17 -15.66
N GLU A 598 -9.36 -13.20 -14.91
CA GLU A 598 -10.25 -14.26 -15.39
C GLU A 598 -11.62 -13.71 -15.82
N SER A 599 -12.15 -12.72 -15.09
CA SER A 599 -13.42 -12.05 -15.43
C SER A 599 -13.32 -11.17 -16.67
N GLU A 600 -12.21 -10.45 -16.85
CA GLU A 600 -11.92 -9.65 -18.05
C GLU A 600 -11.77 -10.54 -19.29
N LEU A 601 -11.06 -11.67 -19.18
CA LEU A 601 -10.92 -12.64 -20.26
C LEU A 601 -12.28 -13.24 -20.66
N LEU A 602 -13.12 -13.59 -19.68
CA LEU A 602 -14.48 -14.05 -19.93
C LEU A 602 -15.35 -12.97 -20.60
N LEU A 603 -15.28 -11.72 -20.13
CA LEU A 603 -16.02 -10.60 -20.71
C LEU A 603 -15.64 -10.35 -22.18
N ASN A 604 -14.34 -10.34 -22.48
CA ASN A 604 -13.84 -10.22 -23.86
C ASN A 604 -14.36 -11.36 -24.75
N THR A 605 -14.29 -12.60 -24.26
CA THR A 605 -14.80 -13.79 -24.98
C THR A 605 -16.31 -13.68 -25.26
N LEU A 606 -17.10 -13.23 -24.28
CA LEU A 606 -18.54 -13.01 -24.43
C LEU A 606 -18.85 -11.86 -25.41
N GLN A 607 -18.05 -10.80 -25.40
CA GLN A 607 -18.20 -9.66 -26.33
C GLN A 607 -17.88 -10.05 -27.78
N GLU A 608 -16.87 -10.88 -28.01
CA GLU A 608 -16.58 -11.47 -29.32
C GLU A 608 -17.70 -12.41 -29.79
N ALA A 609 -18.17 -13.30 -28.92
CA ALA A 609 -19.28 -14.22 -29.22
C ALA A 609 -20.57 -13.47 -29.55
N PHE A 610 -20.94 -12.43 -28.78
CA PHE A 610 -22.07 -11.56 -29.07
C PHE A 610 -21.91 -10.83 -30.40
N SER A 611 -20.71 -10.33 -30.69
CA SER A 611 -20.41 -9.65 -31.97
C SER A 611 -20.52 -10.60 -33.17
N GLN A 612 -20.15 -11.87 -33.00
CA GLN A 612 -20.36 -12.92 -34.01
C GLN A 612 -21.85 -13.25 -34.17
N ALA A 613 -22.59 -13.47 -33.09
CA ALA A 613 -24.02 -13.76 -33.12
C ALA A 613 -24.83 -12.63 -33.77
N LYS A 614 -24.47 -11.37 -33.48
CA LYS A 614 -25.05 -10.19 -34.12
C LYS A 614 -24.82 -10.19 -35.64
N ARG A 615 -23.59 -10.46 -36.10
CA ARG A 615 -23.27 -10.54 -37.54
C ARG A 615 -24.03 -11.67 -38.22
N ASN A 616 -24.04 -12.88 -37.65
CA ASN A 616 -24.82 -14.02 -38.17
C ASN A 616 -26.32 -13.67 -38.32
N THR A 617 -26.90 -13.00 -37.32
CA THR A 617 -28.32 -12.60 -37.34
C THR A 617 -28.59 -11.51 -38.40
N GLN A 618 -27.66 -10.57 -38.60
CA GLN A 618 -27.75 -9.57 -39.66
C GLN A 618 -27.67 -10.19 -41.06
N GLU A 619 -26.80 -11.18 -41.26
CA GLU A 619 -26.69 -11.94 -42.50
C GLU A 619 -27.98 -12.73 -42.79
N GLN A 620 -28.57 -13.39 -41.78
CA GLN A 620 -29.87 -14.05 -41.92
C GLN A 620 -31.00 -13.08 -42.26
N MET A 621 -31.05 -11.92 -41.61
CA MET A 621 -32.02 -10.87 -41.90
C MET A 621 -31.90 -10.42 -43.37
N ALA A 622 -30.67 -10.25 -43.88
CA ALA A 622 -30.44 -9.88 -45.28
C ALA A 622 -30.95 -10.95 -46.27
N VAL A 623 -30.71 -12.24 -46.00
CA VAL A 623 -31.23 -13.35 -46.82
C VAL A 623 -32.76 -13.37 -46.79
N LEU A 624 -33.38 -13.20 -45.61
CA LEU A 624 -34.84 -13.17 -45.49
C LEU A 624 -35.45 -11.97 -46.22
N MET A 625 -34.85 -10.78 -46.12
CA MET A 625 -35.30 -9.59 -46.87
C MET A 625 -35.22 -9.83 -48.38
N GLN A 626 -34.11 -10.37 -48.89
CA GLN A 626 -33.95 -10.69 -50.30
C GLN A 626 -34.99 -11.73 -50.78
N SER A 627 -35.25 -12.77 -49.98
CA SER A 627 -36.28 -13.78 -50.32
C SER A 627 -37.69 -13.20 -50.35
N ARG A 628 -38.00 -12.28 -49.42
CA ARG A 628 -39.28 -11.54 -49.39
C ARG A 628 -39.46 -10.67 -50.62
N GLU A 629 -38.41 -9.96 -51.04
CA GLU A 629 -38.44 -9.13 -52.26
C GLU A 629 -38.69 -9.97 -53.50
N GLN A 630 -37.99 -11.10 -53.67
CA GLN A 630 -38.21 -12.05 -54.77
C GLN A 630 -39.66 -12.57 -54.81
N VAL A 631 -40.25 -12.93 -53.66
CA VAL A 631 -41.65 -13.36 -53.59
C VAL A 631 -42.62 -12.21 -53.89
N ALA A 632 -42.33 -10.99 -53.46
CA ALA A 632 -43.15 -9.81 -53.76
C ALA A 632 -43.14 -9.45 -55.26
N ASP A 633 -42.00 -9.60 -55.94
CA ASP A 633 -41.87 -9.43 -57.39
C ASP A 633 -42.63 -10.52 -58.17
N GLU A 634 -42.53 -11.78 -57.74
CA GLU A 634 -43.30 -12.91 -58.30
C GLU A 634 -44.81 -12.70 -58.13
N LEU A 635 -45.26 -12.29 -56.94
CA LEU A 635 -46.66 -11.96 -56.66
C LEU A 635 -47.14 -10.82 -57.56
N SER A 636 -46.35 -9.74 -57.66
CA SER A 636 -46.63 -8.57 -58.50
C SER A 636 -46.65 -8.90 -60.00
N ARG A 637 -45.91 -9.93 -60.45
CA ARG A 637 -46.00 -10.48 -61.81
C ARG A 637 -47.33 -11.22 -62.01
N LEU A 638 -47.63 -12.18 -61.14
CA LEU A 638 -48.84 -12.99 -61.22
C LEU A 638 -50.12 -12.16 -61.12
N GLN A 639 -50.10 -11.08 -60.32
CA GLN A 639 -51.24 -10.18 -60.17
C GLN A 639 -51.51 -9.38 -61.47
N ARG A 640 -50.46 -8.84 -62.12
CA ARG A 640 -50.58 -8.21 -63.44
C ARG A 640 -51.11 -9.16 -64.52
N ASP A 641 -50.68 -10.43 -64.49
CA ASP A 641 -51.16 -11.44 -65.44
C ASP A 641 -52.65 -11.79 -65.19
N ASN A 642 -53.07 -11.87 -63.93
CA ASN A 642 -54.46 -12.10 -63.53
C ASN A 642 -55.38 -10.92 -63.92
N ASP A 643 -54.94 -9.67 -63.67
CA ASP A 643 -55.65 -8.47 -64.10
C ASP A 643 -55.80 -8.42 -65.64
N SER A 644 -54.78 -8.86 -66.38
CA SER A 644 -54.86 -8.99 -67.85
C SER A 644 -55.89 -10.04 -68.29
N LEU A 645 -55.93 -11.19 -67.63
CA LEU A 645 -56.85 -12.29 -67.95
C LEU A 645 -58.30 -11.96 -67.58
N THR A 646 -58.54 -11.40 -66.40
CA THR A 646 -59.87 -10.94 -65.98
C THR A 646 -60.37 -9.77 -66.83
N GLY A 647 -59.50 -8.84 -67.22
CA GLY A 647 -59.82 -7.79 -68.19
C GLY A 647 -60.26 -8.35 -69.55
N LYS A 648 -59.52 -9.33 -70.09
CA LYS A 648 -59.89 -10.04 -71.34
C LYS A 648 -61.22 -10.80 -71.21
N HIS A 649 -61.43 -11.49 -70.08
CA HIS A 649 -62.67 -12.24 -69.83
C HIS A 649 -63.89 -11.31 -69.70
N ARG A 650 -63.75 -10.18 -68.99
CA ARG A 650 -64.79 -9.15 -68.87
C ARG A 650 -65.15 -8.54 -70.23
N LEU A 651 -64.15 -8.29 -71.09
CA LEU A 651 -64.38 -7.82 -72.46
C LEU A 651 -65.15 -8.86 -73.29
N HIS A 652 -64.78 -10.14 -73.20
CA HIS A 652 -65.47 -11.23 -73.89
C HIS A 652 -66.93 -11.40 -73.43
N LEU A 653 -67.18 -11.34 -72.11
CA LEU A 653 -68.54 -11.38 -71.56
C LEU A 653 -69.39 -10.17 -71.99
N SER A 654 -68.79 -8.98 -72.02
CA SER A 654 -69.46 -7.75 -72.46
C SER A 654 -69.83 -7.78 -73.96
N LEU A 655 -69.01 -8.41 -74.80
CA LEU A 655 -69.31 -8.62 -76.22
C LEU A 655 -70.41 -9.67 -76.40
N GLN A 656 -70.37 -10.75 -75.62
CA GLN A 656 -71.38 -11.83 -75.67
C GLN A 656 -72.76 -11.38 -75.16
N GLN A 657 -72.83 -10.45 -74.21
CA GLN A 657 -74.11 -9.88 -73.75
C GLN A 657 -74.73 -8.85 -74.71
N GLN A 658 -74.01 -8.37 -75.72
CA GLN A 658 -74.54 -7.40 -76.70
C GLN A 658 -75.39 -8.03 -77.82
N GLU A 659 -75.51 -9.37 -77.90
CA GLU A 659 -76.14 -10.05 -79.04
C GLU A 659 -77.67 -9.83 -79.18
N ASP A 660 -78.37 -9.25 -78.19
CA ASP A 660 -79.83 -9.07 -78.21
C ASP A 660 -80.32 -7.61 -78.00
N PHE A 661 -79.56 -6.61 -78.47
CA PHE A 661 -80.04 -5.21 -78.49
C PHE A 661 -81.12 -4.98 -79.55
N LYS A 662 -82.39 -5.20 -79.20
CA LYS A 662 -83.54 -4.83 -80.04
C LYS A 662 -83.89 -3.35 -79.89
N LEU A 663 -83.59 -2.58 -80.94
CA LEU A 663 -83.92 -1.16 -81.04
C LEU A 663 -85.45 -0.95 -81.02
N PRO A 664 -86.03 -0.14 -80.11
CA PRO A 664 -87.47 0.08 -80.05
C PRO A 664 -88.01 0.73 -81.33
N THR A 665 -88.91 0.03 -82.02
CA THR A 665 -89.44 0.47 -83.33
C THR A 665 -90.69 1.33 -83.24
N THR A 666 -91.28 1.54 -82.05
CA THR A 666 -92.45 2.40 -81.87
C THR A 666 -92.27 3.44 -80.77
N VAL A 667 -92.84 4.64 -80.98
CA VAL A 667 -92.81 5.75 -80.00
C VAL A 667 -93.51 5.37 -78.69
N GLN A 668 -94.50 4.48 -78.78
CA GLN A 668 -95.34 4.06 -77.65
C GLN A 668 -94.61 3.09 -76.70
N GLU A 669 -93.64 2.32 -77.21
CA GLU A 669 -92.71 1.52 -76.41
C GLU A 669 -91.53 2.36 -75.89
N LEU A 670 -91.09 3.36 -76.67
CA LEU A 670 -89.99 4.25 -76.30
C LEU A 670 -90.33 5.15 -75.10
N GLN A 671 -91.58 5.63 -75.00
CA GLN A 671 -92.00 6.58 -73.97
C GLN A 671 -91.91 6.05 -72.52
N PRO A 672 -92.43 4.86 -72.17
CA PRO A 672 -92.23 4.29 -70.83
C PRO A 672 -90.76 3.95 -70.57
N LEU A 673 -90.01 3.49 -71.58
CA LEU A 673 -88.57 3.20 -71.45
C LEU A 673 -87.76 4.47 -71.13
N VAL A 674 -88.07 5.61 -71.76
CA VAL A 674 -87.44 6.90 -71.48
C VAL A 674 -87.82 7.46 -70.10
N LEU A 675 -89.04 7.17 -69.61
CA LEU A 675 -89.44 7.52 -68.24
C LEU A 675 -88.70 6.67 -67.21
N GLN A 676 -88.67 5.35 -67.41
CA GLN A 676 -87.94 4.42 -66.56
C GLN A 676 -86.42 4.75 -66.54
N LEU A 677 -85.81 5.03 -67.70
CA LEU A 677 -84.42 5.49 -67.77
C LEU A 677 -84.20 6.82 -67.03
N ARG A 678 -85.18 7.73 -66.99
CA ARG A 678 -85.08 8.98 -66.19
C ARG A 678 -85.19 8.70 -64.70
N GLU A 679 -86.08 7.80 -64.29
CA GLU A 679 -86.22 7.35 -62.90
C GLU A 679 -84.96 6.62 -62.43
N ASP A 680 -84.43 5.71 -63.23
CA ASP A 680 -83.15 5.01 -63.00
C ASP A 680 -81.97 6.00 -62.91
N ILE A 681 -81.88 6.99 -63.81
CA ILE A 681 -80.87 8.04 -63.75
C ILE A 681 -80.98 8.88 -62.46
N VAL A 682 -82.20 9.19 -62.00
CA VAL A 682 -82.43 9.94 -60.76
C VAL A 682 -82.07 9.08 -59.55
N ALA A 683 -82.45 7.80 -59.52
CA ALA A 683 -82.12 6.86 -58.44
C ALA A 683 -80.61 6.58 -58.35
N VAL A 684 -79.93 6.42 -59.48
CA VAL A 684 -78.47 6.27 -59.54
C VAL A 684 -77.77 7.55 -59.08
N ARG A 685 -78.29 8.74 -59.44
CA ARG A 685 -77.75 10.02 -58.94
C ARG A 685 -77.91 10.17 -57.43
N THR A 686 -79.10 9.96 -56.86
CA THR A 686 -79.27 10.07 -55.40
C THR A 686 -78.48 9.01 -54.64
N ALA A 687 -78.32 7.79 -55.17
CA ALA A 687 -77.42 6.80 -54.61
C ALA A 687 -75.93 7.23 -54.67
N ALA A 688 -75.51 7.88 -55.77
CA ALA A 688 -74.17 8.44 -55.90
C ALA A 688 -73.93 9.61 -54.94
N ASP A 689 -74.87 10.54 -54.82
CA ASP A 689 -74.79 11.68 -53.88
C ASP A 689 -74.67 11.17 -52.42
N HIS A 690 -75.45 10.16 -52.03
CA HIS A 690 -75.35 9.53 -50.71
C HIS A 690 -74.03 8.76 -50.50
N LEU A 691 -73.45 8.19 -51.55
CA LEU A 691 -72.12 7.58 -51.48
C LEU A 691 -71.03 8.65 -51.32
N GLU A 692 -71.14 9.76 -52.05
CA GLU A 692 -70.20 10.88 -52.00
C GLU A 692 -70.17 11.52 -50.61
N GLU A 693 -71.33 11.74 -49.97
CA GLU A 693 -71.39 12.25 -48.59
C GLU A 693 -70.82 11.27 -47.55
N LYS A 694 -71.01 9.95 -47.74
CA LYS A 694 -70.34 8.94 -46.89
C LYS A 694 -68.82 8.98 -47.05
N LEU A 695 -68.34 9.04 -48.29
CA LEU A 695 -66.90 9.12 -48.58
C LEU A 695 -66.29 10.43 -48.05
N LYS A 696 -67.00 11.57 -48.11
CA LYS A 696 -66.57 12.82 -47.47
C LYS A 696 -66.43 12.69 -45.97
N ALA A 697 -67.40 12.07 -45.30
CA ALA A 697 -67.34 11.83 -43.85
C ALA A 697 -66.19 10.88 -43.47
N GLU A 698 -65.98 9.82 -44.24
CA GLU A 698 -64.89 8.86 -44.06
C GLU A 698 -63.51 9.53 -44.29
N ILE A 699 -63.37 10.37 -45.32
CA ILE A 699 -62.16 11.18 -45.56
C ILE A 699 -61.88 12.17 -44.42
N LEU A 700 -62.92 12.77 -43.82
CA LEU A 700 -62.74 13.65 -42.65
C LEU A 700 -62.28 12.86 -41.43
N PHE A 701 -62.93 11.74 -41.12
CA PHE A 701 -62.52 10.86 -40.01
C PHE A 701 -61.09 10.34 -40.17
N LEU A 702 -60.71 9.90 -41.38
CA LEU A 702 -59.34 9.46 -41.67
C LEU A 702 -58.32 10.60 -41.54
N LYS A 703 -58.68 11.84 -41.88
CA LYS A 703 -57.82 13.01 -41.66
C LYS A 703 -57.65 13.35 -40.19
N GLU A 704 -58.72 13.33 -39.40
CA GLU A 704 -58.67 13.55 -37.95
C GLU A 704 -57.83 12.47 -37.26
N HIS A 705 -57.99 11.20 -37.67
CA HIS A 705 -57.19 10.09 -37.16
C HIS A 705 -55.70 10.22 -37.54
N LEU A 706 -55.40 10.51 -38.81
CA LEU A 706 -54.02 10.73 -39.28
C LEU A 706 -53.37 11.92 -38.56
N GLN A 707 -54.11 13.01 -38.32
CA GLN A 707 -53.62 14.18 -37.60
C GLN A 707 -53.34 13.87 -36.13
N ALA A 708 -54.15 13.02 -35.49
CA ALA A 708 -53.91 12.54 -34.13
C ALA A 708 -52.68 11.61 -34.05
N GLU A 709 -52.53 10.67 -34.99
CA GLU A 709 -51.33 9.84 -35.09
C GLU A 709 -50.07 10.67 -35.37
N GLN A 710 -50.18 11.71 -36.20
CA GLN A 710 -49.05 12.58 -36.51
C GLN A 710 -48.63 13.44 -35.32
N CYS A 711 -49.58 13.99 -34.55
CA CYS A 711 -49.26 14.67 -33.29
C CYS A 711 -48.65 13.71 -32.26
N PHE A 712 -49.14 12.47 -32.17
CA PHE A 712 -48.53 11.45 -31.31
C PHE A 712 -47.09 11.10 -31.75
N LYS A 713 -46.86 10.98 -33.06
CA LYS A 713 -45.53 10.76 -33.63
C LYS A 713 -44.58 11.91 -33.33
N GLU A 714 -45.01 13.16 -33.51
CA GLU A 714 -44.23 14.36 -33.21
C GLU A 714 -43.83 14.40 -31.72
N ASN A 715 -44.78 14.15 -30.80
CA ASN A 715 -44.48 14.05 -29.36
C ASN A 715 -43.46 12.94 -29.02
N LEU A 716 -43.51 11.81 -29.71
CA LEU A 716 -42.56 10.71 -29.53
C LEU A 716 -41.18 11.06 -30.11
N GLU A 717 -41.13 11.72 -31.27
CA GLU A 717 -39.89 12.21 -31.88
C GLU A 717 -39.22 13.27 -30.99
N ASP A 718 -39.98 14.20 -30.40
CA ASP A 718 -39.49 15.17 -29.41
C ASP A 718 -38.93 14.49 -28.14
N THR A 719 -39.63 13.46 -27.63
CA THR A 719 -39.18 12.69 -26.46
C THR A 719 -37.86 11.97 -26.75
N LEU A 720 -37.77 11.27 -27.88
CA LEU A 720 -36.54 10.59 -28.32
C LEU A 720 -35.41 11.58 -28.60
N GLN A 721 -35.72 12.77 -29.11
CA GLN A 721 -34.74 13.84 -29.32
C GLN A 721 -34.18 14.36 -27.99
N MET A 722 -35.02 14.54 -26.97
CA MET A 722 -34.56 14.89 -25.62
C MET A 722 -33.69 13.80 -25.00
N GLU A 723 -34.03 12.51 -25.16
CA GLU A 723 -33.17 11.40 -24.72
C GLU A 723 -31.82 11.42 -25.45
N ILE A 724 -31.81 11.62 -26.76
CA ILE A 724 -30.59 11.76 -27.57
C ILE A 724 -29.74 12.95 -27.13
N GLU A 725 -30.36 14.05 -26.70
CA GLU A 725 -29.66 15.22 -26.15
C GLU A 725 -29.08 14.94 -24.75
N GLY A 726 -29.82 14.28 -23.87
CA GLY A 726 -29.30 13.78 -22.58
C GLY A 726 -28.09 12.86 -22.76
N TYR A 727 -28.14 11.87 -23.66
CA TYR A 727 -26.99 11.00 -23.95
C TYR A 727 -25.80 11.75 -24.57
N LYS A 728 -26.01 12.87 -25.27
CA LYS A 728 -24.90 13.73 -25.75
C LYS A 728 -24.25 14.49 -24.59
N GLU A 729 -25.04 15.01 -23.65
CA GLU A 729 -24.55 15.69 -22.45
C GLU A 729 -23.78 14.73 -21.53
N GLU A 730 -24.30 13.52 -21.30
CA GLU A 730 -23.59 12.46 -20.59
C GLU A 730 -22.28 12.10 -21.30
N LYS A 731 -22.29 11.93 -22.62
CA LYS A 731 -21.06 11.66 -23.38
C LYS A 731 -20.05 12.81 -23.27
N ALA A 732 -20.52 14.06 -23.22
CA ALA A 732 -19.66 15.22 -23.00
C ALA A 732 -19.07 15.23 -21.58
N SER A 733 -19.86 14.93 -20.54
CA SER A 733 -19.37 14.84 -19.16
C SER A 733 -18.37 13.69 -18.98
N PHE A 734 -18.62 12.52 -19.56
CA PHE A 734 -17.64 11.42 -19.63
C PHE A 734 -16.36 11.81 -20.36
N SER A 735 -16.44 12.62 -21.43
CA SER A 735 -15.24 13.10 -22.13
C SER A 735 -14.41 14.08 -21.28
N SER A 736 -15.07 14.93 -20.49
CA SER A 736 -14.44 15.86 -19.54
C SER A 736 -13.76 15.12 -18.39
N LEU A 737 -14.47 14.15 -17.79
CA LEU A 737 -13.93 13.23 -16.78
C LEU A 737 -12.72 12.45 -17.31
N LYS A 738 -12.75 12.03 -18.58
CA LYS A 738 -11.60 11.36 -19.21
C LYS A 738 -10.39 12.30 -19.38
N THR A 739 -10.59 13.55 -19.80
CA THR A 739 -9.48 14.51 -19.90
C THR A 739 -8.88 14.86 -18.54
N GLU A 740 -9.72 14.94 -17.49
CA GLU A 740 -9.25 15.18 -16.13
C GLU A 740 -8.51 13.97 -15.55
N LEU A 741 -8.95 12.74 -15.86
CA LEU A 741 -8.24 11.51 -15.48
C LEU A 741 -6.84 11.44 -16.11
N GLU A 742 -6.71 11.78 -17.40
CA GLU A 742 -5.40 11.78 -18.06
C GLU A 742 -4.49 12.88 -17.49
N ARG A 743 -5.04 14.09 -17.20
CA ARG A 743 -4.30 15.17 -16.52
C ARG A 743 -3.74 14.73 -15.16
N VAL A 744 -4.56 14.06 -14.35
CA VAL A 744 -4.14 13.53 -13.03
C VAL A 744 -3.09 12.41 -13.19
N LYS A 745 -3.19 11.61 -14.26
CA LYS A 745 -2.19 10.57 -14.56
C LYS A 745 -0.85 11.18 -15.00
N ASP A 746 -0.85 12.20 -15.85
CA ASP A 746 0.36 12.93 -16.25
C ASP A 746 1.05 13.60 -15.05
N GLU A 747 0.26 14.25 -14.17
CA GLU A 747 0.78 14.83 -12.91
C GLU A 747 1.36 13.75 -11.98
N LYS A 748 0.72 12.58 -11.91
CA LYS A 748 1.23 11.44 -11.14
C LYS A 748 2.56 10.94 -11.70
N GLU A 749 2.66 10.71 -13.01
CA GLU A 749 3.90 10.27 -13.67
C GLU A 749 5.03 11.29 -13.48
N GLN A 750 4.72 12.60 -13.50
CA GLN A 750 5.68 13.67 -13.22
C GLN A 750 6.16 13.68 -11.76
N LEU A 751 5.26 13.45 -10.79
CA LEU A 751 5.60 13.32 -9.38
C LEU A 751 6.42 12.05 -9.08
N GLU A 752 6.09 10.91 -9.70
CA GLU A 752 6.87 9.67 -9.59
C GLU A 752 8.29 9.85 -10.15
N SER A 753 8.44 10.52 -11.29
CA SER A 753 9.74 10.89 -11.87
C SER A 753 10.56 11.80 -10.96
N SER A 754 9.93 12.84 -10.39
CA SER A 754 10.58 13.75 -9.43
C SER A 754 11.00 13.02 -8.16
N LEU A 755 10.15 12.13 -7.63
CA LEU A 755 10.47 11.31 -6.46
C LEU A 755 11.66 10.39 -6.73
N ALA A 756 11.72 9.73 -7.90
CA ALA A 756 12.85 8.89 -8.30
C ALA A 756 14.16 9.69 -8.41
N GLU A 757 14.12 10.91 -8.95
CA GLU A 757 15.27 11.81 -8.98
C GLU A 757 15.71 12.18 -7.55
N LYS A 758 14.78 12.57 -6.66
CA LYS A 758 15.11 12.89 -5.27
C LYS A 758 15.68 11.70 -4.51
N SER A 759 15.12 10.50 -4.67
CA SER A 759 15.67 9.27 -4.11
C SER A 759 17.11 9.02 -4.56
N LYS A 760 17.40 9.17 -5.86
CA LYS A 760 18.76 9.05 -6.39
C LYS A 760 19.72 10.11 -5.84
N THR A 761 19.26 11.35 -5.63
CA THR A 761 20.08 12.37 -4.95
C THR A 761 20.35 12.03 -3.49
N LEU A 762 19.37 11.44 -2.78
CA LEU A 762 19.52 11.00 -1.40
C LEU A 762 20.53 9.84 -1.27
N GLU A 763 20.45 8.85 -2.16
CA GLU A 763 21.42 7.74 -2.24
C GLU A 763 22.85 8.26 -2.48
N SER A 764 23.02 9.23 -3.39
CA SER A 764 24.31 9.88 -3.64
C SER A 764 24.86 10.58 -2.39
N VAL A 765 24.04 11.38 -1.71
CA VAL A 765 24.41 12.05 -0.45
C VAL A 765 24.72 11.04 0.66
N GLN A 766 23.98 9.94 0.73
CA GLN A 766 24.23 8.86 1.70
C GLN A 766 25.55 8.13 1.42
N GLY A 767 25.89 7.90 0.15
CA GLY A 767 27.20 7.38 -0.26
C GLY A 767 28.35 8.32 0.10
N LEU A 768 28.21 9.62 -0.18
CA LEU A 768 29.18 10.65 0.23
C LEU A 768 29.34 10.71 1.75
N LYS A 769 28.24 10.64 2.50
CA LYS A 769 28.26 10.57 3.97
C LYS A 769 29.05 9.35 4.45
N SER A 770 28.80 8.16 3.90
CA SER A 770 29.53 6.94 4.28
C SER A 770 31.03 7.04 3.96
N SER A 771 31.40 7.65 2.83
CA SER A 771 32.80 7.93 2.48
C SER A 771 33.47 8.89 3.47
N LEU A 772 32.78 9.96 3.88
CA LEU A 772 33.30 10.92 4.87
C LEU A 772 33.42 10.30 6.27
N GLU A 773 32.46 9.46 6.68
CA GLU A 773 32.54 8.69 7.92
C GLU A 773 33.70 7.69 7.93
N GLU A 774 34.07 7.14 6.77
CA GLU A 774 35.23 6.27 6.61
C GLU A 774 36.55 7.04 6.70
N GLN A 775 36.69 8.15 5.96
CA GLN A 775 37.85 9.04 6.03
C GLN A 775 38.07 9.59 7.45
N LEU A 776 36.98 9.96 8.15
CA LEU A 776 37.07 10.44 9.53
C LEU A 776 37.48 9.31 10.51
N ARG A 777 37.08 8.06 10.24
CA ARG A 777 37.58 6.88 10.96
C ARG A 777 39.08 6.69 10.74
N GLU A 778 39.54 6.72 9.49
CA GLU A 778 40.95 6.60 9.14
C GLU A 778 41.79 7.70 9.81
N LEU A 779 41.39 8.98 9.68
CA LEU A 779 42.04 10.11 10.34
C LEU A 779 42.06 9.99 11.87
N THR A 780 41.02 9.41 12.48
CA THR A 780 41.01 9.14 13.93
C THR A 780 42.02 8.04 14.30
N THR A 781 42.16 6.99 13.47
CA THR A 781 43.18 5.94 13.70
C THR A 781 44.61 6.43 13.48
N THR A 782 44.86 7.29 12.48
CA THR A 782 46.20 7.86 12.27
C THR A 782 46.55 8.86 13.37
N LYS A 783 45.60 9.70 13.79
CA LYS A 783 45.77 10.60 14.95
C LYS A 783 46.14 9.84 16.21
N THR A 784 45.38 8.81 16.59
CA THR A 784 45.65 8.03 17.81
C THR A 784 46.98 7.28 17.75
N ALA A 785 47.40 6.80 16.58
CA ALA A 785 48.73 6.23 16.38
C ALA A 785 49.86 7.27 16.55
N LEU A 786 49.69 8.49 16.02
CA LEU A 786 50.65 9.58 16.18
C LEU A 786 50.71 10.10 17.64
N GLU A 787 49.57 10.16 18.33
CA GLU A 787 49.51 10.49 19.76
C GLU A 787 50.26 9.45 20.61
N ALA A 788 50.11 8.16 20.31
CA ALA A 788 50.87 7.09 20.96
C ALA A 788 52.38 7.21 20.67
N GLN A 789 52.77 7.48 19.43
CA GLN A 789 54.18 7.69 19.07
C GLN A 789 54.78 8.92 19.78
N ALA A 790 54.01 10.00 19.91
CA ALA A 790 54.45 11.20 20.63
C ALA A 790 54.64 10.95 22.14
N LEU A 791 53.81 10.10 22.75
CA LEU A 791 54.01 9.63 24.13
C LEU A 791 55.28 8.77 24.26
N ASP A 792 55.50 7.83 23.35
CA ASP A 792 56.71 7.00 23.34
C ASP A 792 58.00 7.83 23.21
N GLU A 793 58.02 8.84 22.33
CA GLU A 793 59.17 9.76 22.20
C GLU A 793 59.35 10.64 23.43
N LYS A 794 58.26 11.09 24.07
CA LYS A 794 58.31 11.82 25.34
C LYS A 794 58.90 10.95 26.46
N ASP A 795 58.51 9.69 26.55
CA ASP A 795 59.04 8.73 27.54
C ASP A 795 60.50 8.36 27.25
N LYS A 796 60.93 8.34 25.99
CA LYS A 796 62.35 8.22 25.62
C LYS A 796 63.14 9.46 26.02
N ALA A 797 62.63 10.66 25.72
CA ALA A 797 63.26 11.92 26.10
C ALA A 797 63.38 12.05 27.64
N GLN A 798 62.36 11.66 28.39
CA GLN A 798 62.40 11.64 29.85
C GLN A 798 63.41 10.63 30.39
N ARG A 799 63.53 9.42 29.79
CA ARG A 799 64.58 8.45 30.12
C ARG A 799 65.98 9.01 29.87
N LEU A 800 66.22 9.57 28.68
CA LEU A 800 67.49 10.20 28.34
C LEU A 800 67.83 11.39 29.25
N GLN A 801 66.84 12.18 29.68
CA GLN A 801 67.05 13.22 30.68
C GLN A 801 67.46 12.63 32.03
N THR A 802 66.80 11.56 32.51
CA THR A 802 67.22 10.90 33.76
C THR A 802 68.61 10.26 33.68
N GLU A 803 68.98 9.70 32.53
CA GLU A 803 70.33 9.18 32.28
C GLU A 803 71.37 10.31 32.27
N LEU A 804 71.04 11.45 31.64
CA LEU A 804 71.87 12.65 31.63
C LEU A 804 72.06 13.20 33.04
N ASP A 805 70.99 13.39 33.81
CA ASP A 805 71.02 13.90 35.19
C ASP A 805 71.86 12.99 36.10
N VAL A 806 71.72 11.67 35.97
CA VAL A 806 72.57 10.68 36.67
C VAL A 806 74.02 10.78 36.23
N SER A 807 74.29 10.93 34.93
CA SER A 807 75.66 11.07 34.42
C SER A 807 76.33 12.38 34.88
N GLU A 808 75.59 13.49 34.91
CA GLU A 808 76.04 14.76 35.47
C GLU A 808 76.31 14.63 36.97
N GLN A 809 75.43 13.97 37.71
CA GLN A 809 75.62 13.76 39.14
C GLN A 809 76.88 12.91 39.41
N VAL A 810 77.10 11.83 38.66
CA VAL A 810 78.33 11.03 38.73
C VAL A 810 79.57 11.87 38.38
N GLN A 811 79.50 12.77 37.39
CA GLN A 811 80.60 13.69 37.10
C GLN A 811 80.85 14.68 38.25
N ARG A 812 79.80 15.30 38.83
CA ARG A 812 79.92 16.20 39.99
C ARG A 812 80.55 15.47 41.18
N ASP A 813 80.16 14.24 41.44
CA ASP A 813 80.69 13.42 42.53
C ASP A 813 82.13 12.99 42.28
N PHE A 814 82.51 12.69 41.03
CA PHE A 814 83.92 12.45 40.66
C PHE A 814 84.77 13.70 40.81
N VAL A 815 84.24 14.89 40.48
CA VAL A 815 84.90 16.18 40.73
C VAL A 815 85.06 16.43 42.22
N LYS A 816 84.01 16.26 43.05
CA LYS A 816 84.09 16.37 44.52
C LYS A 816 85.12 15.42 45.11
N LEU A 817 85.14 14.16 44.65
CA LEU A 817 86.08 13.13 45.11
C LEU A 817 87.53 13.50 44.74
N SER A 818 87.77 13.94 43.50
CA SER A 818 89.10 14.34 43.03
C SER A 818 89.61 15.60 43.73
N GLN A 819 88.77 16.61 43.95
CA GLN A 819 89.08 17.79 44.77
C GLN A 819 89.42 17.39 46.21
N THR A 820 88.61 16.53 46.84
CA THR A 820 88.88 16.02 48.19
C THR A 820 90.23 15.31 48.25
N LEU A 821 90.50 14.40 47.30
CA LEU A 821 91.77 13.68 47.20
C LEU A 821 92.96 14.66 47.06
N GLN A 822 92.82 15.69 46.22
CA GLN A 822 93.83 16.70 45.99
C GLN A 822 94.11 17.54 47.26
N VAL A 823 93.08 17.88 48.04
CA VAL A 823 93.23 18.54 49.36
C VAL A 823 93.95 17.63 50.37
N GLN A 824 93.67 16.32 50.39
CA GLN A 824 94.38 15.40 51.28
C GLN A 824 95.84 15.19 50.87
N LEU A 825 96.13 15.09 49.56
CA LEU A 825 97.49 14.99 49.05
C LEU A 825 98.31 16.25 49.37
N GLU A 826 97.73 17.44 49.24
CA GLU A 826 98.40 18.70 49.59
C GLU A 826 98.60 18.84 51.11
N ARG A 827 97.66 18.36 51.95
CA ARG A 827 97.88 18.25 53.41
C ARG A 827 99.05 17.34 53.77
N ILE A 828 99.19 16.20 53.10
CA ILE A 828 100.34 15.27 53.27
C ILE A 828 101.63 15.96 52.84
N ARG A 829 101.62 16.72 51.73
CA ARG A 829 102.77 17.45 51.22
C ARG A 829 103.27 18.56 52.15
N GLN A 830 102.37 19.16 52.94
CA GLN A 830 102.66 20.23 53.89
C GLN A 830 102.98 19.74 55.31
N THR A 831 103.16 18.42 55.54
CA THR A 831 103.48 17.88 56.89
C THR A 831 104.88 17.28 57.02
N ASP A 832 105.73 17.91 57.83
CA ASP A 832 107.13 17.51 58.06
C ASP A 832 107.31 16.31 59.03
N SER A 833 106.27 15.49 59.27
CA SER A 833 106.27 14.45 60.31
C SER A 833 105.52 13.18 59.89
N LEU A 834 106.24 12.05 59.89
CA LEU A 834 105.72 10.73 59.51
C LEU A 834 104.54 10.23 60.37
N ASP A 835 104.46 10.64 61.64
CA ASP A 835 103.38 10.21 62.53
C ASP A 835 102.08 11.01 62.29
N ARG A 836 102.18 12.26 61.84
CA ARG A 836 101.02 13.04 61.36
C ARG A 836 100.51 12.54 60.02
N ILE A 837 101.40 12.11 59.10
CA ILE A 837 101.00 11.50 57.84
C ILE A 837 100.20 10.21 58.09
N ARG A 838 100.62 9.36 59.03
CA ARG A 838 99.85 8.18 59.46
C ARG A 838 98.49 8.52 60.06
N ALA A 839 98.38 9.61 60.82
CA ALA A 839 97.10 10.07 61.36
C ALA A 839 96.14 10.60 60.26
N ILE A 840 96.66 11.24 59.21
CA ILE A 840 95.83 11.67 58.06
C ILE A 840 95.31 10.43 57.31
N LEU A 841 96.19 9.49 56.97
CA LEU A 841 95.83 8.26 56.23
C LEU A 841 94.85 7.35 56.99
N ASN A 842 94.96 7.24 58.31
CA ASN A 842 94.03 6.44 59.11
C ASN A 842 92.66 7.11 59.33
N ASN A 843 92.56 8.43 59.18
CA ASN A 843 91.29 9.16 59.27
C ASN A 843 90.59 9.29 57.90
N THR A 844 91.28 9.09 56.78
CA THR A 844 90.69 9.04 55.44
C THR A 844 90.02 7.70 55.14
N ASN A 845 88.90 7.42 55.82
CA ASN A 845 87.97 6.38 55.38
C ASN A 845 87.15 6.90 54.19
N LEU A 846 87.66 6.69 52.97
CA LEU A 846 86.97 6.98 51.71
C LEU A 846 85.87 5.92 51.41
N THR A 847 85.04 5.61 52.41
CA THR A 847 84.03 4.54 52.31
C THR A 847 82.66 5.02 51.89
N ASP A 848 82.40 6.34 51.87
CA ASP A 848 81.12 6.88 51.42
C ASP A 848 81.25 8.32 50.88
N ILE A 849 80.82 8.54 49.63
CA ILE A 849 80.86 9.86 48.98
C ILE A 849 79.79 10.79 49.60
N SER A 850 78.72 10.21 50.14
CA SER A 850 77.62 10.93 50.82
C SER A 850 78.03 11.64 52.12
N GLN A 851 79.23 11.38 52.65
CA GLN A 851 79.74 11.96 53.90
C GLN A 851 80.71 13.13 53.68
N LEU A 852 80.94 13.54 52.42
CA LEU A 852 81.68 14.77 52.12
C LEU A 852 80.78 15.98 52.43
N PRO A 853 81.24 16.96 53.24
CA PRO A 853 80.44 18.16 53.51
C PRO A 853 80.19 18.94 52.22
N GLU A 854 78.95 19.39 52.03
CA GLU A 854 78.63 20.37 51.00
C GLU A 854 79.39 21.68 51.27
N THR A 855 80.16 22.14 50.28
CA THR A 855 80.93 23.38 50.29
C THR A 855 80.21 24.47 49.53
#